data_AF-A0A834QJX9-F1
#
_entry.id   AF-A0A834QJX9-F1
#
_cell.length_a   1.000
_cell.length_b   1.000
_cell.length_c   1.000
_cell.angle_alpha   90.00
_cell.angle_beta   90.00
_cell.angle_gamma   90.00
#
_symmetry.space_group_name_H-M   'P 1'
#
loop_
_entity.id
_entity.type
_entity.pdbx_description
1 polymer ?
#
loop_
_entity_poly.entity_id
_entity_poly.type
_entity_poly.pdbx_seq_one_letter_code
_entity_poly.pdbx_strand_id
1 'polypeptide(L)'
;MTGHLLQPCLILRHLLSGGTWTQAGQGQVPQVLCREVRSKLEAVLRGGVFQPDMLSSYTEELLGQQQRDTKIGTPKSLLTPLDTVVTRLLDAGHCELHLHATIVATSVAVLYRLFLDSYLKEGNQFLCFQALPRLFGCLRISHLQEEPGKAMSIPDWTTELLVVEQLLSSVASSSIYNVATDRIRHGEAQFHFYRGVAELLINHPQAPVPAWFRCLKILISLNHLILEPDLDDLLSSAWIDAEVTEFRTKKAQEVLIHTLFQTYAKLRQVPRLFEELLGVICRPAAEALRQPVLAAGPSAALCACLLELPPSQVLDMWSLVLDKFQSLILPCLQSDVDMALKSLSLSSLLHCVMFNMPSLDSSTPLPVIRRAQCMMERVLGELVKPLLAFLLDTPGPESELWLQKVSDSALLLSYTWAQVDAMLSLNCGQYCSVAGTQLEISNYPSLLPGVEARLWKKVEKFTAQSRSLGRYCLEQLYLQRMRRTLMQTSSQSEQVLQTLRCDAAYILGSGRGSLSLRMTASWDGQVGTVSASTYPAAHWHLLVSNLPILIPYLCLDDVRYLARVLLRTLPTSQAQGASADEEPSITLERVSTSLLHSPLFPEVQSLHSAFLRCVATRCSSILCSGSQSGPGSLSQQLPWLLEKDHTVMAHWESRFAKVGPEGVEPRGEIAQNFLSLLKSDFPIQLEDEQLGDLLGLLNIISALHLDSLLPPHHLHYFLLLLTMAVSTQGRSCSSLALQFLTTCYQLLACLQRGRNARCVFRVMYVSDIFEIVLTSLLPTSGGFCLEVDDPSWLQFLQVVGSFLEQLMQMLIQSRLSLVLNFGKITTFLSRCKLHTEAAFSEQLGNQSPLGSQLLLVCLTKLCQVLGPLVKDRRQLQEAPASLPELLQQAMLQMATGLQPCLVPGTRGHCLPSALLSAVATLLEVDLSQHPDWVGISQGMDRVVPTNAALYRSVYSRLLLELPALARDTLSFQAALQFLTLFFSAPALHPPEGPVFVSILHAVRTVLADPAIPALAAQDIEPHLGALFTQMLEAGTMEDFGLVVQSVLQGLDIRHVWTADMQAGTLPLPAWQAHILSASGLV
;
A
#
# COMPACT_ATOMS: atom_id res chain seq x y z
N MET A 1 19.75 52.62 10.03
CA MET A 1 19.09 51.30 9.90
C MET A 1 17.85 51.20 10.78
N THR A 2 17.98 51.21 12.12
CA THR A 2 16.87 51.05 13.07
C THR A 2 15.78 52.14 12.99
N GLY A 3 16.14 53.38 12.68
CA GLY A 3 15.17 54.50 12.66
C GLY A 3 14.25 54.62 11.43
N HIS A 4 14.64 54.07 10.27
CA HIS A 4 13.92 54.32 8.99
C HIS A 4 13.72 53.08 8.09
N LEU A 5 14.56 52.04 8.22
CA LEU A 5 14.54 50.89 7.29
C LEU A 5 14.08 49.58 7.94
N LEU A 6 14.03 49.51 9.27
CA LEU A 6 13.63 48.31 10.01
C LEU A 6 12.21 47.85 9.63
N GLN A 7 11.21 48.71 9.78
CA GLN A 7 9.82 48.39 9.51
C GLN A 7 9.56 48.02 8.02
N PRO A 8 10.04 48.80 7.01
CA PRO A 8 9.93 48.40 5.60
C PRO A 8 10.56 47.04 5.28
N CYS A 9 11.72 46.72 5.85
CA CYS A 9 12.37 45.42 5.64
C CYS A 9 11.55 44.26 6.22
N LEU A 10 10.94 44.43 7.40
CA LEU A 10 10.10 43.42 8.04
C LEU A 10 8.78 43.18 7.28
N ILE A 11 8.15 44.25 6.78
CA ILE A 11 6.94 44.17 5.94
C ILE A 11 7.25 43.42 4.64
N LEU A 12 8.32 43.81 3.94
CA LEU A 12 8.74 43.15 2.70
C LEU A 12 9.03 41.67 2.94
N ARG A 13 9.70 41.34 4.05
CA ARG A 13 9.97 39.95 4.45
C ARG A 13 8.68 39.14 4.70
N HIS A 14 7.70 39.74 5.36
CA HIS A 14 6.40 39.11 5.61
C HIS A 14 5.67 38.81 4.29
N LEU A 15 5.59 39.80 3.39
CA LEU A 15 4.97 39.64 2.07
C LEU A 15 5.64 38.56 1.21
N LEU A 16 6.98 38.47 1.24
CA LEU A 16 7.74 37.40 0.57
C LEU A 16 7.51 36.00 1.18
N SER A 17 6.98 35.92 2.40
CA SER A 17 6.68 34.67 3.10
C SER A 17 5.22 34.23 2.93
N GLY A 18 4.29 35.18 2.74
CA GLY A 18 2.84 34.93 2.63
C GLY A 18 2.34 34.58 1.23
N GLY A 19 3.17 34.62 0.19
CA GLY A 19 2.79 34.24 -1.18
C GLY A 19 1.75 35.14 -1.84
N THR A 20 1.35 36.26 -1.23
CA THR A 20 0.30 37.17 -1.72
C THR A 20 0.62 37.83 -3.07
N TRP A 21 1.84 37.68 -3.57
CA TRP A 21 2.25 38.12 -4.90
C TRP A 21 1.67 37.29 -6.05
N THR A 22 1.10 36.10 -5.80
CA THR A 22 0.70 35.16 -6.87
C THR A 22 -0.73 35.35 -7.41
N GLN A 23 -1.53 36.30 -6.91
CA GLN A 23 -2.93 36.46 -7.36
C GLN A 23 -3.12 37.48 -8.51
N ALA A 24 -2.13 38.32 -8.82
CA ALA A 24 -2.22 39.19 -9.99
C ALA A 24 -1.43 38.55 -11.15
N GLY A 25 -2.16 37.96 -12.10
CA GLY A 25 -1.58 37.26 -13.24
C GLY A 25 -0.65 38.15 -14.06
N GLN A 26 0.67 37.97 -13.89
CA GLN A 26 1.74 38.03 -14.88
C GLN A 26 3.09 38.02 -14.15
N GLY A 27 3.76 36.88 -14.16
CA GLY A 27 5.11 36.71 -13.61
C GLY A 27 5.15 35.80 -12.38
N GLN A 28 5.32 34.48 -12.59
CA GLN A 28 5.74 33.58 -11.53
C GLN A 28 7.18 33.96 -11.14
N VAL A 29 7.38 34.73 -10.07
CA VAL A 29 8.70 34.83 -9.47
C VAL A 29 9.03 33.44 -8.89
N PRO A 30 10.13 32.78 -9.29
CA PRO A 30 10.50 31.49 -8.75
C PRO A 30 10.63 31.56 -7.23
N GLN A 31 10.05 30.62 -6.48
CA GLN A 31 10.15 30.56 -5.01
C GLN A 31 11.60 30.64 -4.49
N VAL A 32 12.56 30.23 -5.34
CA VAL A 32 14.01 30.36 -5.12
C VAL A 32 14.45 31.82 -4.98
N LEU A 33 13.96 32.72 -5.84
CA LEU A 33 14.25 34.16 -5.78
C LEU A 33 13.63 34.80 -4.53
N CYS A 34 12.40 34.45 -4.16
CA CYS A 34 11.78 34.92 -2.91
C CYS A 34 12.60 34.48 -1.68
N ARG A 35 13.13 33.26 -1.68
CA ARG A 35 14.00 32.74 -0.62
C ARG A 35 15.34 33.48 -0.57
N GLU A 36 15.94 33.79 -1.71
CA GLU A 36 17.20 34.52 -1.80
C GLU A 36 17.07 35.98 -1.33
N VAL A 37 16.03 36.70 -1.79
CA VAL A 37 15.76 38.06 -1.33
C VAL A 37 15.53 38.09 0.18
N ARG A 38 14.78 37.12 0.72
CA ARG A 38 14.59 36.97 2.17
C ARG A 38 15.90 36.76 2.92
N SER A 39 16.80 35.90 2.42
CA SER A 39 18.09 35.66 3.10
C SER A 39 19.00 36.89 3.06
N LYS A 40 18.99 37.65 1.96
CA LYS A 40 19.71 38.94 1.86
C LYS A 40 19.11 39.99 2.81
N LEU A 41 17.78 40.08 2.92
CA LEU A 41 17.11 40.95 3.88
C LEU A 41 17.48 40.59 5.33
N GLU A 42 17.49 39.31 5.68
CA GLU A 42 17.92 38.85 7.00
C GLU A 42 19.39 39.19 7.28
N ALA A 43 20.28 39.08 6.29
CA ALA A 43 21.68 39.51 6.41
C ALA A 43 21.83 41.04 6.62
N VAL A 44 21.02 41.84 5.92
CA VAL A 44 20.97 43.30 6.10
C VAL A 44 20.46 43.67 7.49
N LEU A 45 19.41 43.00 7.97
CA LEU A 45 18.88 43.19 9.32
C LEU A 45 19.93 42.82 10.37
N ARG A 46 20.62 41.69 10.20
CA ARG A 46 21.72 41.28 11.11
C ARG A 46 22.86 42.29 11.14
N GLY A 47 23.38 42.68 9.98
CA GLY A 47 24.50 43.62 9.86
C GLY A 47 24.14 45.08 10.19
N GLY A 48 22.86 45.42 10.21
CA GLY A 48 22.37 46.77 10.50
C GLY A 48 21.85 46.98 11.93
N VAL A 49 21.24 45.97 12.54
CA VAL A 49 20.60 46.05 13.87
C VAL A 49 21.47 45.39 14.96
N PHE A 50 22.16 44.30 14.63
CA PHE A 50 22.92 43.48 15.58
C PHE A 50 24.42 43.46 15.23
N GLN A 51 25.02 44.65 15.15
CA GLN A 51 26.44 44.84 14.88
C GLN A 51 27.32 44.37 16.06
N PRO A 52 28.47 43.73 15.82
CA PRO A 52 29.39 43.31 16.88
C PRO A 52 29.81 44.48 17.79
N ASP A 53 29.99 45.67 17.20
CA ASP A 53 30.44 46.88 17.90
C ASP A 53 29.40 47.43 18.90
N MET A 54 28.14 47.03 18.77
CA MET A 54 27.04 47.44 19.65
C MET A 54 26.84 46.52 20.86
N LEU A 55 27.65 45.45 20.99
CA LEU A 55 27.51 44.47 22.07
C LEU A 55 27.59 45.11 23.47
N SER A 56 28.49 46.08 23.68
CA SER A 56 28.60 46.78 24.97
C SER A 56 27.33 47.56 25.31
N SER A 57 26.72 48.22 24.32
CA SER A 57 25.46 48.98 24.49
C SER A 57 24.29 48.05 24.84
N TYR A 58 24.17 46.89 24.16
CA TYR A 58 23.17 45.88 24.52
C TYR A 58 23.43 45.27 25.90
N THR A 59 24.69 45.10 26.30
CA THR A 59 25.07 44.59 27.63
C THR A 59 24.70 45.58 28.73
N GLU A 60 24.94 46.87 28.52
CA GLU A 60 24.54 47.94 29.44
C GLU A 60 23.02 48.05 29.58
N GLU A 61 22.27 47.98 28.47
CA GLU A 61 20.80 48.03 28.44
C GLU A 61 20.16 46.81 29.13
N LEU A 62 20.62 45.60 28.83
CA LEU A 62 19.96 44.36 29.25
C LEU A 62 20.43 43.83 30.62
N LEU A 63 21.69 44.09 31.01
CA LEU A 63 22.26 43.59 32.27
C LEU A 63 22.50 44.70 33.30
N GLY A 64 22.31 45.97 32.94
CA GLY A 64 22.48 47.11 33.86
C GLY A 64 23.93 47.31 34.36
N GLN A 65 24.91 46.68 33.72
CA GLN A 65 26.32 46.81 34.08
C GLN A 65 26.90 48.12 33.51
N GLN A 66 26.89 49.21 34.29
CA GLN A 66 27.73 50.36 33.95
C GLN A 66 29.20 49.94 34.04
N GLN A 67 29.94 50.06 32.93
CA GLN A 67 31.40 49.94 32.97
C GLN A 67 31.96 50.93 33.99
N ARG A 68 32.47 50.41 35.12
CA ARG A 68 33.30 51.18 36.05
C ARG A 68 34.67 51.41 35.43
N ASP A 69 34.72 52.20 34.37
CA ASP A 69 35.96 52.87 34.00
C ASP A 69 35.94 54.28 34.59
N THR A 70 36.58 54.38 35.75
CA THR A 70 37.10 55.62 36.32
C THR A 70 37.96 56.32 35.27
N LYS A 71 37.38 57.25 34.51
CA LYS A 71 38.00 58.49 34.05
C LYS A 71 36.92 59.44 33.52
N ILE A 72 36.87 60.60 34.17
CA ILE A 72 35.99 61.74 33.95
C ILE A 72 35.95 62.15 32.46
N GLY A 73 34.75 62.20 31.88
CA GLY A 73 34.52 62.85 30.58
C GLY A 73 33.16 62.52 29.96
N THR A 74 32.23 63.49 30.01
CA THR A 74 30.94 63.61 29.27
C THR A 74 29.90 62.49 29.44
N PRO A 75 28.61 62.80 29.71
CA PRO A 75 27.57 61.78 29.73
C PRO A 75 27.38 61.26 28.30
N LYS A 76 27.96 60.10 27.96
CA LYS A 76 27.55 59.37 26.76
C LYS A 76 26.07 59.02 26.97
N SER A 77 25.19 59.47 26.09
CA SER A 77 23.78 59.07 26.12
C SER A 77 23.73 57.54 26.09
N LEU A 78 23.15 56.91 27.11
CA LEU A 78 22.90 55.48 27.14
C LEU A 78 22.09 55.14 25.88
N LEU A 79 22.72 54.44 24.95
CA LEU A 79 22.02 53.94 23.77
C LEU A 79 21.19 52.75 24.25
N THR A 80 19.87 52.80 24.03
CA THR A 80 18.93 51.69 24.29
C THR A 80 18.54 51.05 22.94
N PRO A 81 19.47 50.31 22.30
CA PRO A 81 19.25 49.79 20.96
C PRO A 81 18.09 48.81 20.88
N LEU A 82 17.83 47.98 21.90
CA LEU A 82 16.72 47.04 21.89
C LEU A 82 15.37 47.73 22.10
N ASP A 83 15.25 48.67 23.03
CA ASP A 83 14.03 49.46 23.22
C ASP A 83 13.70 50.27 21.96
N THR A 84 14.72 50.77 21.25
CA THR A 84 14.54 51.44 19.96
C THR A 84 14.00 50.48 18.89
N VAL A 85 14.44 49.22 18.88
CA VAL A 85 13.92 48.18 17.97
C VAL A 85 12.48 47.82 18.32
N VAL A 86 12.18 47.62 19.60
CA VAL A 86 10.82 47.28 20.10
C VAL A 86 9.82 48.40 19.81
N THR A 87 10.15 49.64 20.14
CA THR A 87 9.29 50.81 19.87
C THR A 87 8.99 50.98 18.38
N ARG A 88 9.98 50.73 17.51
CA ARG A 88 9.79 50.78 16.06
C ARG A 88 9.04 49.57 15.49
N LEU A 89 9.11 48.42 16.14
CA LEU A 89 8.32 47.24 15.79
C LEU A 89 6.83 47.47 16.09
N LEU A 90 6.53 48.08 17.24
CA LEU A 90 5.15 48.35 17.70
C LEU A 90 4.50 49.58 17.03
N ASP A 91 5.27 50.43 16.36
CA ASP A 91 4.76 51.59 15.62
C ASP A 91 3.88 51.15 14.43
N ALA A 92 2.63 51.59 14.39
CA ALA A 92 1.65 51.21 13.36
C ALA A 92 1.88 51.90 11.99
N GLY A 93 2.82 52.86 11.91
CA GLY A 93 2.84 53.93 10.91
C GLY A 93 2.65 53.59 9.41
N HIS A 94 2.97 52.39 8.92
CA HIS A 94 2.94 52.06 7.47
C HIS A 94 2.05 50.86 7.09
N CYS A 95 1.30 50.27 8.02
CA CYS A 95 0.49 49.06 7.79
C CYS A 95 -0.94 49.19 8.30
N GLU A 96 -1.89 48.52 7.65
CA GLU A 96 -3.25 48.36 8.17
C GLU A 96 -3.21 47.60 9.52
N LEU A 97 -4.04 48.04 10.48
CA LEU A 97 -4.03 47.55 11.87
C LEU A 97 -4.16 46.02 12.00
N HIS A 98 -4.86 45.35 11.09
CA HIS A 98 -5.06 43.90 11.12
C HIS A 98 -3.86 43.10 10.57
N LEU A 99 -3.06 43.68 9.66
CA LEU A 99 -1.81 43.07 9.18
C LEU A 99 -0.64 43.37 10.11
N HIS A 100 -0.69 44.50 10.81
CA HIS A 100 0.35 44.94 11.73
C HIS A 100 0.66 43.89 12.80
N ALA A 101 -0.35 43.31 13.44
CA ALA A 101 -0.17 42.27 14.46
C ALA A 101 0.55 41.01 13.93
N THR A 102 0.15 40.52 12.75
CA THR A 102 0.77 39.34 12.11
C THR A 102 2.22 39.63 11.68
N ILE A 103 2.50 40.84 11.21
CA ILE A 103 3.86 41.28 10.85
C ILE A 103 4.74 41.36 12.10
N VAL A 104 4.24 41.94 13.20
CA VAL A 104 4.95 41.99 14.48
C VAL A 104 5.28 40.58 14.95
N ALA A 105 4.28 39.69 15.06
CA ALA A 105 4.48 38.32 15.50
C ALA A 105 5.54 37.59 14.65
N THR A 106 5.40 37.61 13.32
CA THR A 106 6.36 36.93 12.42
C THR A 106 7.75 37.55 12.41
N SER A 107 7.89 38.82 12.83
CA SER A 107 9.18 39.52 12.94
C SER A 107 9.90 39.22 14.25
N VAL A 108 9.17 39.04 15.35
CA VAL A 108 9.73 38.77 16.69
C VAL A 108 10.66 37.55 16.68
N ALA A 109 10.19 36.40 16.17
CA ALA A 109 11.00 35.18 16.11
C ALA A 109 12.29 35.35 15.28
N VAL A 110 12.20 36.12 14.19
CA VAL A 110 13.34 36.38 13.29
C VAL A 110 14.35 37.28 13.97
N LEU A 111 13.91 38.37 14.58
CA LEU A 111 14.77 39.31 15.29
C LEU A 111 15.51 38.61 16.43
N TYR A 112 14.81 37.74 17.18
CA TYR A 112 15.45 36.95 18.23
C TYR A 112 16.52 36.01 17.67
N ARG A 113 16.20 35.24 16.62
CA ARG A 113 17.17 34.35 15.97
C ARG A 113 18.39 35.13 15.45
N LEU A 114 18.20 36.28 14.82
CA LEU A 114 19.31 37.11 14.33
C LEU A 114 20.15 37.69 15.47
N PHE A 115 19.53 38.01 16.61
CA PHE A 115 20.24 38.43 17.82
C PHE A 115 21.12 37.28 18.36
N LEU A 116 20.57 36.07 18.43
CA LEU A 116 21.34 34.87 18.81
C LEU A 116 22.51 34.63 17.86
N ASP A 117 22.27 34.64 16.56
CA ASP A 117 23.33 34.41 15.56
C ASP A 117 24.48 35.42 15.71
N SER A 118 24.19 36.68 16.09
CA SER A 118 25.22 37.71 16.26
C SER A 118 25.97 37.64 17.59
N TYR A 119 25.32 37.26 18.69
CA TYR A 119 25.85 37.47 20.04
C TYR A 119 25.99 36.21 20.90
N LEU A 120 25.45 35.07 20.48
CA LEU A 120 25.56 33.80 21.19
C LEU A 120 27.00 33.27 21.11
N LYS A 121 27.79 33.60 22.13
CA LYS A 121 29.15 33.10 22.39
C LYS A 121 29.22 32.65 23.85
N GLU A 122 30.24 31.87 24.19
CA GLU A 122 30.47 31.44 25.58
C GLU A 122 30.52 32.66 26.52
N GLY A 123 29.71 32.65 27.58
CA GLY A 123 29.60 33.74 28.56
C GLY A 123 28.45 34.72 28.30
N ASN A 124 27.91 34.77 27.08
CA ASN A 124 26.82 35.69 26.70
C ASN A 124 25.43 35.03 26.76
N GLN A 125 25.30 33.80 27.29
CA GLN A 125 24.02 33.09 27.29
C GLN A 125 22.94 33.87 28.04
N PHE A 126 23.24 34.45 29.20
CA PHE A 126 22.27 35.23 29.96
C PHE A 126 21.89 36.55 29.28
N LEU A 127 22.83 37.20 28.57
CA LEU A 127 22.54 38.37 27.75
C LEU A 127 21.55 38.02 26.62
N CYS A 128 21.79 36.89 25.95
CA CYS A 128 20.90 36.35 24.93
C CYS A 128 19.53 35.97 25.47
N PHE A 129 19.45 35.53 26.73
CA PHE A 129 18.18 35.36 27.42
C PHE A 129 17.46 36.69 27.65
N GLN A 130 18.13 37.75 28.16
CA GLN A 130 17.46 39.02 28.49
C GLN A 130 16.80 39.72 27.28
N ALA A 131 17.25 39.45 26.06
CA ALA A 131 16.58 39.91 24.85
C ALA A 131 15.23 39.20 24.60
N LEU A 132 15.06 37.96 25.07
CA LEU A 132 13.85 37.15 24.84
C LEU A 132 12.60 37.74 25.53
N PRO A 133 12.58 38.03 26.85
CA PRO A 133 11.40 38.63 27.50
C PRO A 133 10.96 39.94 26.86
N ARG A 134 11.92 40.77 26.40
CA ARG A 134 11.65 42.05 25.74
C ARG A 134 10.95 41.89 24.39
N LEU A 135 11.38 40.91 23.59
CA LEU A 135 10.77 40.61 22.30
C LEU A 135 9.46 39.82 22.44
N PHE A 136 9.35 38.94 23.43
CA PHE A 136 8.12 38.25 23.79
C PHE A 136 7.01 39.24 24.21
N GLY A 137 7.37 40.29 24.95
CA GLY A 137 6.46 41.37 25.33
C GLY A 137 5.88 42.19 24.17
N CYS A 138 6.34 41.99 22.92
CA CYS A 138 5.73 42.59 21.75
C CYS A 138 4.53 41.78 21.21
N LEU A 139 4.37 40.53 21.66
CA LEU A 139 3.34 39.62 21.20
C LEU A 139 2.02 39.89 21.90
N ARG A 140 0.90 39.79 21.18
CA ARG A 140 -0.43 40.02 21.78
C ARG A 140 -0.75 39.00 22.86
N ILE A 141 -0.21 37.78 22.71
CA ILE A 141 -0.36 36.70 23.70
C ILE A 141 0.17 37.11 25.08
N SER A 142 1.20 37.95 25.16
CA SER A 142 1.81 38.38 26.42
C SER A 142 0.93 39.34 27.25
N HIS A 143 0.00 40.05 26.61
CA HIS A 143 -0.88 41.04 27.24
C HIS A 143 -2.25 40.46 27.66
N LEU A 144 -2.50 39.17 27.43
CA LEU A 144 -3.79 38.54 27.74
C LEU A 144 -4.12 38.54 29.24
N GLN A 145 -3.11 38.61 30.11
CA GLN A 145 -3.29 38.74 31.55
C GLN A 145 -3.76 40.14 31.99
N GLU A 146 -3.51 41.18 31.18
CA GLU A 146 -3.78 42.58 31.51
C GLU A 146 -5.16 43.07 31.03
N GLU A 147 -5.72 42.44 29.98
CA GLU A 147 -7.05 42.77 29.42
C GLU A 147 -8.03 41.56 29.42
N PRO A 148 -8.64 41.22 30.56
CA PRO A 148 -9.59 40.11 30.67
C PRO A 148 -10.92 40.48 29.95
N GLY A 149 -11.01 40.20 28.66
CA GLY A 149 -12.25 40.42 27.88
C GLY A 149 -12.11 40.39 26.36
N LYS A 150 -10.90 40.41 25.80
CA LYS A 150 -10.67 40.46 24.36
C LYS A 150 -10.22 39.09 23.82
N ALA A 151 -11.18 38.23 23.48
CA ALA A 151 -10.89 36.92 22.92
C ALA A 151 -10.21 37.04 21.55
N MET A 152 -9.01 36.46 21.40
CA MET A 152 -8.31 36.36 20.13
C MET A 152 -8.98 35.32 19.21
N SER A 153 -8.92 35.54 17.90
CA SER A 153 -9.44 34.57 16.92
C SER A 153 -8.49 33.38 16.76
N ILE A 154 -8.99 32.22 16.30
CA ILE A 154 -8.18 31.01 16.06
C ILE A 154 -6.97 31.26 15.12
N PRO A 155 -7.07 32.01 13.99
CA PRO A 155 -5.90 32.30 13.16
C PRO A 155 -4.87 33.19 13.87
N ASP A 156 -5.31 34.11 14.72
CA ASP A 156 -4.42 34.92 15.55
C ASP A 156 -3.65 34.03 16.54
N TRP A 157 -4.36 33.12 17.23
CA TRP A 157 -3.74 32.12 18.12
C TRP A 157 -2.72 31.24 17.40
N THR A 158 -3.05 30.79 16.18
CA THR A 158 -2.16 29.96 15.37
C THR A 158 -0.86 30.70 15.04
N THR A 159 -0.95 31.98 14.67
CA THR A 159 0.24 32.80 14.32
C THR A 159 1.09 33.08 15.56
N GLU A 160 0.47 33.51 16.65
CA GLU A 160 1.16 33.88 17.89
C GLU A 160 1.82 32.66 18.55
N LEU A 161 1.12 31.53 18.66
CA LEU A 161 1.68 30.31 19.23
C LEU A 161 2.81 29.72 18.38
N LEU A 162 2.74 29.83 17.04
CA LEU A 162 3.85 29.42 16.17
C LEU A 162 5.12 30.24 16.44
N VAL A 163 4.97 31.53 16.73
CA VAL A 163 6.09 32.40 17.08
C VAL A 163 6.65 32.04 18.45
N VAL A 164 5.79 31.78 19.44
CA VAL A 164 6.22 31.28 20.76
C VAL A 164 6.96 29.94 20.62
N GLU A 165 6.45 29.02 19.80
CA GLU A 165 7.12 27.74 19.49
C GLU A 165 8.53 27.98 18.92
N GLN A 166 8.67 28.92 17.98
CA GLN A 166 9.95 29.27 17.37
C GLN A 166 10.94 29.89 18.37
N LEU A 167 10.47 30.81 19.22
CA LEU A 167 11.28 31.42 20.28
C LEU A 167 11.80 30.36 21.26
N LEU A 168 10.91 29.52 21.78
CA LEU A 168 11.25 28.44 22.71
C LEU A 168 12.18 27.41 22.05
N SER A 169 11.95 27.09 20.78
CA SER A 169 12.82 26.17 20.02
C SER A 169 14.22 26.75 19.82
N SER A 170 14.33 28.05 19.56
CA SER A 170 15.64 28.72 19.48
C SER A 170 16.39 28.61 20.81
N VAL A 171 15.72 28.90 21.94
CA VAL A 171 16.32 28.72 23.28
C VAL A 171 16.80 27.28 23.50
N ALA A 172 15.94 26.30 23.23
CA ALA A 172 16.24 24.89 23.46
C ALA A 172 17.40 24.40 22.60
N SER A 173 17.46 24.80 21.32
CA SER A 173 18.54 24.42 20.41
C SER A 173 19.88 25.11 20.72
N SER A 174 19.84 26.32 21.26
CA SER A 174 21.02 27.15 21.54
C SER A 174 21.61 26.95 22.94
N SER A 175 21.09 26.00 23.75
CA SER A 175 21.56 25.71 25.12
C SER A 175 21.66 26.95 26.02
N ILE A 176 20.77 27.92 25.83
CA ILE A 176 20.78 29.21 26.56
C ILE A 176 20.41 29.00 28.03
N TYR A 177 19.48 28.08 28.28
CA TYR A 177 19.00 27.78 29.63
C TYR A 177 19.80 26.66 30.27
N ASN A 178 20.40 26.95 31.41
CA ASN A 178 21.05 25.97 32.27
C ASN A 178 20.52 26.13 33.70
N VAL A 179 19.87 25.10 34.21
CA VAL A 179 19.17 25.10 35.51
C VAL A 179 20.12 25.46 36.67
N ALA A 180 21.33 24.91 36.69
CA ALA A 180 22.28 25.16 37.77
C ALA A 180 22.83 26.59 37.71
N THR A 181 23.18 27.07 36.52
CA THR A 181 23.70 28.43 36.32
C THR A 181 22.64 29.48 36.67
N ASP A 182 21.39 29.28 36.25
CA ASP A 182 20.28 30.19 36.54
C ASP A 182 20.01 30.29 38.03
N ARG A 183 19.94 29.14 38.72
CA ARG A 183 19.71 29.08 40.16
C ARG A 183 20.82 29.73 40.98
N ILE A 184 22.08 29.49 40.62
CA ILE A 184 23.22 29.94 41.43
C ILE A 184 23.61 31.39 41.10
N ARG A 185 23.61 31.79 39.82
CA ARG A 185 24.16 33.08 39.38
C ARG A 185 23.10 34.14 39.05
N HIS A 186 21.89 33.72 38.69
CA HIS A 186 20.87 34.62 38.15
C HIS A 186 19.58 34.64 38.98
N GLY A 187 19.55 33.95 40.13
CA GLY A 187 18.42 33.97 41.06
C GLY A 187 17.13 33.42 40.45
N GLU A 188 17.23 32.39 39.60
CA GLU A 188 16.07 31.74 38.95
C GLU A 188 15.29 32.67 38.00
N ALA A 189 15.90 33.76 37.51
CA ALA A 189 15.27 34.71 36.62
C ALA A 189 14.76 34.06 35.31
N GLN A 190 15.51 33.12 34.73
CA GLN A 190 15.06 32.42 33.52
C GLN A 190 13.91 31.46 33.83
N PHE A 191 14.01 30.73 34.94
CA PHE A 191 12.96 29.84 35.42
C PHE A 191 11.63 30.59 35.61
N HIS A 192 11.62 31.73 36.31
CA HIS A 192 10.41 32.51 36.54
C HIS A 192 9.77 33.04 35.25
N PHE A 193 10.57 33.43 34.26
CA PHE A 193 10.04 33.82 32.95
C PHE A 193 9.35 32.65 32.25
N TYR A 194 10.01 31.50 32.12
CA TYR A 194 9.40 30.33 31.47
C TYR A 194 8.18 29.82 32.24
N ARG A 195 8.18 29.96 33.57
CA ARG A 195 7.03 29.68 34.42
C ARG A 195 5.86 30.61 34.11
N GLY A 196 6.09 31.92 33.98
CA GLY A 196 5.06 32.87 33.57
C GLY A 196 4.49 32.55 32.18
N VAL A 197 5.32 32.12 31.24
CA VAL A 197 4.86 31.64 29.92
C VAL A 197 4.04 30.37 30.03
N ALA A 198 4.44 29.42 30.87
CA ALA A 198 3.70 28.18 31.13
C ALA A 198 2.31 28.48 31.72
N GLU A 199 2.24 29.31 32.76
CA GLU A 199 0.99 29.74 33.39
C GLU A 199 0.06 30.41 32.37
N LEU A 200 0.60 31.25 31.48
CA LEU A 200 -0.18 31.86 30.42
C LEU A 200 -0.79 30.84 29.46
N LEU A 201 -0.01 29.83 29.04
CA LEU A 201 -0.47 28.80 28.12
C LEU A 201 -1.51 27.85 28.74
N ILE A 202 -1.38 27.56 30.04
CA ILE A 202 -2.32 26.71 30.78
C ILE A 202 -3.65 27.43 31.06
N ASN A 203 -3.59 28.72 31.43
CA ASN A 203 -4.80 29.53 31.65
C ASN A 203 -5.61 29.78 30.37
N HIS A 204 -5.00 29.60 29.18
CA HIS A 204 -5.64 29.78 27.88
C HIS A 204 -5.40 28.57 26.96
N PRO A 205 -6.02 27.41 27.24
CA PRO A 205 -5.77 26.19 26.49
C PRO A 205 -6.25 26.30 25.04
N GLN A 206 -5.41 25.89 24.10
CA GLN A 206 -5.69 25.92 22.65
C GLN A 206 -5.55 24.52 22.03
N ALA A 207 -6.42 23.60 22.46
CA ALA A 207 -6.49 22.23 21.94
C ALA A 207 -6.58 22.10 20.41
N PRO A 208 -7.21 23.00 19.62
CA PRO A 208 -7.21 22.86 18.15
C PRO A 208 -5.89 23.24 17.48
N VAL A 209 -4.96 23.92 18.16
CA VAL A 209 -3.74 24.48 17.55
C VAL A 209 -2.51 23.60 17.86
N PRO A 210 -1.85 22.95 16.87
CA PRO A 210 -0.70 22.07 17.11
C PRO A 210 0.48 22.73 17.84
N ALA A 211 0.72 24.01 17.58
CA ALA A 211 1.83 24.77 18.18
C ALA A 211 1.71 24.87 19.71
N TRP A 212 0.48 24.88 20.25
CA TRP A 212 0.25 24.92 21.70
C TRP A 212 0.87 23.72 22.42
N PHE A 213 0.61 22.51 21.91
CA PHE A 213 1.22 21.27 22.44
C PHE A 213 2.75 21.28 22.32
N ARG A 214 3.29 21.82 21.22
CA ARG A 214 4.75 21.89 20.99
C ARG A 214 5.43 22.87 21.93
N CYS A 215 4.81 24.00 22.24
CA CYS A 215 5.31 24.95 23.26
C CYS A 215 5.43 24.26 24.62
N LEU A 216 4.37 23.59 25.08
CA LEU A 216 4.37 22.85 26.35
C LEU A 216 5.43 21.75 26.37
N LYS A 217 5.58 21.02 25.26
CA LYS A 217 6.62 20.00 25.08
C LYS A 217 8.03 20.59 25.26
N ILE A 218 8.31 21.74 24.65
CA ILE A 218 9.61 22.40 24.77
C ILE A 218 9.86 22.85 26.21
N LEU A 219 8.84 23.42 26.89
CA LEU A 219 8.96 23.84 28.30
C LEU A 219 9.29 22.68 29.24
N ILE A 220 8.64 21.52 29.08
CA ILE A 220 8.98 20.28 29.83
C ILE A 220 10.43 19.87 29.55
N SER A 221 10.85 19.94 28.29
CA SER A 221 12.20 19.55 27.86
C SER A 221 13.28 20.49 28.39
N LEU A 222 12.96 21.77 28.60
CA LEU A 222 13.86 22.76 29.21
C LEU A 222 14.06 22.46 30.70
N ASN A 223 12.96 22.31 31.45
CA ASN A 223 12.96 21.85 32.84
C ASN A 223 11.53 21.46 33.28
N HIS A 224 11.33 20.20 33.66
CA HIS A 224 10.05 19.67 34.13
C HIS A 224 9.40 20.49 35.26
N LEU A 225 10.19 21.11 36.14
CA LEU A 225 9.70 21.92 37.27
C LEU A 225 8.92 23.17 36.81
N ILE A 226 9.06 23.59 35.55
CA ILE A 226 8.34 24.75 35.00
C ILE A 226 6.83 24.48 34.95
N LEU A 227 6.43 23.26 34.58
CA LEU A 227 5.03 22.87 34.42
C LEU A 227 4.53 21.95 35.54
N GLU A 228 5.42 21.43 36.39
CA GLU A 228 5.06 20.53 37.49
C GLU A 228 3.99 21.09 38.45
N PRO A 229 3.96 22.40 38.81
CA PRO A 229 2.92 22.94 39.68
C PRO A 229 1.50 22.91 39.10
N ASP A 230 1.36 22.96 37.76
CA ASP A 230 0.06 22.90 37.06
C ASP A 230 -0.09 21.58 36.29
N LEU A 231 0.53 20.51 36.79
CA LEU A 231 0.54 19.22 36.09
C LEU A 231 -0.88 18.69 35.88
N ASP A 232 -1.77 18.94 36.83
CA ASP A 232 -3.18 18.55 36.76
C ASP A 232 -3.95 19.31 35.68
N ASP A 233 -3.75 20.63 35.57
CA ASP A 233 -4.36 21.47 34.54
C ASP A 233 -3.75 21.18 33.15
N LEU A 234 -2.47 20.83 33.08
CA LEU A 234 -1.84 20.34 31.86
C LEU A 234 -2.49 19.02 31.40
N LEU A 235 -2.66 18.06 32.32
CA LEU A 235 -3.25 16.76 31.99
C LEU A 235 -4.73 16.88 31.61
N SER A 236 -5.50 17.75 32.26
CA SER A 236 -6.90 18.00 31.90
C SER A 236 -7.01 18.63 30.52
N SER A 237 -6.33 19.75 30.30
CA SER A 237 -6.47 20.56 29.07
C SER A 237 -5.78 19.98 27.85
N ALA A 238 -4.69 19.22 28.03
CA ALA A 238 -3.93 18.64 26.92
C ALA A 238 -4.25 17.17 26.65
N TRP A 239 -4.91 16.46 27.56
CA TRP A 239 -5.17 15.02 27.39
C TRP A 239 -6.60 14.60 27.76
N ILE A 240 -7.02 14.71 29.01
CA ILE A 240 -8.27 14.07 29.49
C ILE A 240 -9.53 14.75 28.97
N ASP A 241 -9.59 16.07 29.04
CA ASP A 241 -10.74 16.88 28.65
C ASP A 241 -10.53 17.54 27.27
N ALA A 242 -9.46 17.17 26.55
CA ALA A 242 -9.06 17.76 25.28
C ALA A 242 -9.85 17.15 24.10
N GLU A 243 -10.57 17.98 23.35
CA GLU A 243 -11.23 17.58 22.10
C GLU A 243 -10.30 17.81 20.90
N VAL A 244 -9.59 16.75 20.48
CA VAL A 244 -8.66 16.80 19.34
C VAL A 244 -9.15 15.92 18.20
N THR A 245 -9.61 16.56 17.12
CA THR A 245 -10.17 15.86 15.95
C THR A 245 -9.24 15.88 14.74
N GLU A 246 -8.44 16.94 14.56
CA GLU A 246 -7.52 17.07 13.42
C GLU A 246 -6.26 16.21 13.59
N PHE A 247 -5.88 15.47 12.54
CA PHE A 247 -4.72 14.57 12.53
C PHE A 247 -3.39 15.23 12.96
N ARG A 248 -3.09 16.42 12.42
CA ARG A 248 -1.84 17.15 12.75
C ARG A 248 -1.77 17.54 14.22
N THR A 249 -2.91 17.94 14.77
CA THR A 249 -3.05 18.33 16.17
C THR A 249 -2.96 17.11 17.08
N LYS A 250 -3.60 16.00 16.70
CA LYS A 250 -3.49 14.70 17.38
C LYS A 250 -2.03 14.24 17.47
N LYS A 251 -1.28 14.32 16.36
CA LYS A 251 0.17 14.00 16.37
C LYS A 251 0.97 14.89 17.32
N ALA A 252 0.66 16.18 17.40
CA ALA A 252 1.34 17.09 18.33
C ALA A 252 1.02 16.75 19.80
N GLN A 253 -0.25 16.42 20.10
CA GLN A 253 -0.69 15.94 21.41
C GLN A 253 0.01 14.63 21.81
N GLU A 254 0.06 13.64 20.91
CA GLU A 254 0.75 12.37 21.14
C GLU A 254 2.23 12.56 21.51
N VAL A 255 2.92 13.47 20.81
CA VAL A 255 4.32 13.80 21.10
C VAL A 255 4.50 14.47 22.46
N LEU A 256 3.56 15.33 22.88
CA LEU A 256 3.57 15.93 24.22
C LEU A 256 3.40 14.85 25.30
N ILE A 257 2.37 14.01 25.18
CA ILE A 257 2.08 12.93 26.15
C ILE A 257 3.27 11.96 26.25
N HIS A 258 3.87 11.60 25.11
CA HIS A 258 5.08 10.78 25.09
C HIS A 258 6.26 11.46 25.81
N THR A 259 6.46 12.76 25.58
CA THR A 259 7.51 13.53 26.25
C THR A 259 7.28 13.60 27.77
N LEU A 260 6.03 13.74 28.23
CA LEU A 260 5.68 13.69 29.66
C LEU A 260 6.07 12.34 30.27
N PHE A 261 5.61 11.23 29.69
CA PHE A 261 5.93 9.90 30.20
C PHE A 261 7.44 9.64 30.22
N GLN A 262 8.16 9.96 29.14
CA GLN A 262 9.61 9.82 29.09
C GLN A 262 10.34 10.66 30.15
N THR A 263 9.89 11.89 30.38
CA THR A 263 10.51 12.78 31.37
C THR A 263 10.34 12.21 32.78
N TYR A 264 9.11 11.83 33.16
CA TYR A 264 8.86 11.27 34.49
C TYR A 264 9.46 9.86 34.69
N ALA A 265 9.59 9.07 33.61
CA ALA A 265 10.29 7.79 33.64
C ALA A 265 11.78 7.99 33.95
N LYS A 266 12.45 8.91 33.23
CA LYS A 266 13.87 9.26 33.48
C LYS A 266 14.11 9.80 34.89
N LEU A 267 13.15 10.56 35.43
CA LEU A 267 13.20 11.09 36.79
C LEU A 267 12.85 10.04 37.86
N ARG A 268 12.38 8.85 37.47
CA ARG A 268 11.86 7.80 38.38
C ARG A 268 10.68 8.29 39.24
N GLN A 269 9.89 9.22 38.72
CA GLN A 269 8.77 9.86 39.40
C GLN A 269 7.42 9.54 38.73
N VAL A 270 7.35 8.45 37.95
CA VAL A 270 6.11 8.01 37.30
C VAL A 270 4.92 7.86 38.26
N PRO A 271 5.08 7.36 39.50
CA PRO A 271 3.97 7.31 40.46
C PRO A 271 3.31 8.67 40.71
N ARG A 272 4.09 9.77 40.77
CA ARG A 272 3.57 11.13 40.95
C ARG A 272 2.73 11.59 39.75
N LEU A 273 3.22 11.33 38.54
CA LEU A 273 2.46 11.62 37.31
C LEU A 273 1.12 10.87 37.29
N PHE A 274 1.13 9.60 37.74
CA PHE A 274 -0.08 8.79 37.83
C PHE A 274 -1.04 9.25 38.93
N GLU A 275 -0.54 9.76 40.06
CA GLU A 275 -1.38 10.34 41.11
C GLU A 275 -2.20 11.52 40.58
N GLU A 276 -1.55 12.44 39.86
CA GLU A 276 -2.24 13.58 39.24
C GLU A 276 -3.19 13.13 38.12
N LEU A 277 -2.75 12.22 37.24
CA LEU A 277 -3.60 11.66 36.17
C LEU A 277 -4.88 11.03 36.72
N LEU A 278 -4.76 10.20 37.76
CA LEU A 278 -5.91 9.58 38.41
C LEU A 278 -6.78 10.62 39.12
N GLY A 279 -6.15 11.65 39.70
CA GLY A 279 -6.84 12.81 40.25
C GLY A 279 -7.74 13.48 39.23
N VAL A 280 -7.20 13.79 38.04
CA VAL A 280 -7.94 14.45 36.93
C VAL A 280 -9.08 13.58 36.40
N ILE A 281 -8.83 12.28 36.17
CA ILE A 281 -9.88 11.35 35.69
C ILE A 281 -11.06 11.30 36.68
N CYS A 282 -10.77 11.31 37.98
CA CYS A 282 -11.80 11.21 39.02
C CYS A 282 -12.53 12.53 39.33
N ARG A 283 -12.14 13.67 38.74
CA ARG A 283 -12.81 14.97 38.96
C ARG A 283 -14.27 14.94 38.49
N PRO A 284 -15.19 15.70 39.10
CA PRO A 284 -16.54 15.89 38.57
C PRO A 284 -16.49 16.56 37.19
N ALA A 285 -17.01 15.90 36.15
CA ALA A 285 -17.00 16.39 34.77
C ALA A 285 -18.16 15.76 33.97
N ALA A 286 -18.41 16.25 32.75
CA ALA A 286 -19.35 15.64 31.83
C ALA A 286 -18.70 14.44 31.12
N GLU A 287 -18.52 13.33 31.83
CA GLU A 287 -17.78 12.15 31.33
C GLU A 287 -18.36 11.58 30.02
N ALA A 288 -19.65 11.80 29.75
CA ALA A 288 -20.29 11.38 28.50
C ALA A 288 -19.72 12.05 27.24
N LEU A 289 -19.07 13.22 27.38
CA LEU A 289 -18.45 13.97 26.27
C LEU A 289 -16.95 13.68 26.14
N ARG A 290 -16.33 13.04 27.14
CA ARG A 290 -14.89 12.77 27.14
C ARG A 290 -14.51 11.78 26.05
N GLN A 291 -13.39 12.06 25.40
CA GLN A 291 -12.76 11.10 24.49
C GLN A 291 -12.18 9.92 25.29
N PRO A 292 -11.99 8.74 24.66
CA PRO A 292 -11.33 7.63 25.32
C PRO A 292 -9.93 8.02 25.81
N VAL A 293 -9.66 7.85 27.13
CA VAL A 293 -8.40 8.23 27.77
C VAL A 293 -7.18 7.61 27.09
N LEU A 294 -7.29 6.36 26.63
CA LEU A 294 -6.22 5.60 25.98
C LEU A 294 -6.55 5.23 24.53
N ALA A 295 -6.62 6.24 23.67
CA ALA A 295 -6.52 6.03 22.22
C ALA A 295 -5.12 5.51 21.81
N ALA A 296 -4.96 5.10 20.55
CA ALA A 296 -3.72 4.48 20.05
C ALA A 296 -2.42 5.21 20.41
N GLY A 297 -2.36 6.54 20.24
CA GLY A 297 -1.18 7.34 20.55
C GLY A 297 -0.81 7.38 22.04
N PRO A 298 -1.70 7.84 22.94
CA PRO A 298 -1.46 7.80 24.38
C PRO A 298 -1.17 6.40 24.92
N SER A 299 -1.88 5.38 24.40
CA SER A 299 -1.62 3.97 24.75
C SER A 299 -0.20 3.55 24.35
N ALA A 300 0.23 3.84 23.12
CA ALA A 300 1.60 3.53 22.67
C ALA A 300 2.67 4.26 23.50
N ALA A 301 2.43 5.52 23.87
CA ALA A 301 3.32 6.28 24.73
C ALA A 301 3.45 5.65 26.13
N LEU A 302 2.34 5.22 26.72
CA LEU A 302 2.32 4.52 27.99
C LEU A 302 3.01 3.15 27.89
N CYS A 303 2.75 2.36 26.85
CA CYS A 303 3.41 1.07 26.63
C CYS A 303 4.95 1.22 26.54
N ALA A 304 5.43 2.20 25.77
CA ALA A 304 6.87 2.47 25.67
C ALA A 304 7.46 2.84 27.04
N CYS A 305 6.74 3.64 27.84
CA CYS A 305 7.13 3.98 29.20
C CYS A 305 7.20 2.72 30.10
N LEU A 306 6.17 1.87 30.08
CA LEU A 306 6.11 0.66 30.91
C LEU A 306 7.25 -0.32 30.63
N LEU A 307 7.69 -0.44 29.38
CA LEU A 307 8.80 -1.30 28.98
C LEU A 307 10.17 -0.81 29.50
N GLU A 308 10.34 0.49 29.74
CA GLU A 308 11.56 1.07 30.29
C GLU A 308 11.64 0.99 31.83
N LEU A 309 10.51 0.77 32.50
CA LEU A 309 10.43 0.81 33.95
C LEU A 309 10.74 -0.54 34.61
N PRO A 310 11.34 -0.54 35.82
CA PRO A 310 11.50 -1.77 36.59
C PRO A 310 10.12 -2.32 37.00
N PRO A 311 9.92 -3.65 37.02
CA PRO A 311 8.63 -4.27 37.35
C PRO A 311 8.03 -3.79 38.69
N SER A 312 8.87 -3.44 39.67
CA SER A 312 8.40 -2.92 40.96
C SER A 312 7.65 -1.59 40.83
N GLN A 313 8.09 -0.68 39.97
CA GLN A 313 7.42 0.60 39.74
C GLN A 313 6.13 0.42 38.94
N VAL A 314 6.09 -0.57 38.04
CA VAL A 314 4.84 -0.94 37.36
C VAL A 314 3.81 -1.50 38.34
N LEU A 315 4.24 -2.30 39.32
CA LEU A 315 3.38 -2.75 40.43
C LEU A 315 2.92 -1.60 41.33
N ASP A 316 3.72 -0.55 41.53
CA ASP A 316 3.31 0.65 42.28
C ASP A 316 2.16 1.39 41.56
N MET A 317 2.30 1.61 40.24
CA MET A 317 1.23 2.20 39.43
C MET A 317 -0.04 1.37 39.45
N TRP A 318 0.10 0.05 39.30
CA TRP A 318 -1.02 -0.87 39.40
C TRP A 318 -1.74 -0.75 40.75
N SER A 319 -1.00 -0.76 41.88
CA SER A 319 -1.63 -0.56 43.19
C SER A 319 -2.34 0.78 43.31
N LEU A 320 -1.76 1.86 42.79
CA LEU A 320 -2.36 3.18 42.87
C LEU A 320 -3.70 3.26 42.11
N VAL A 321 -3.77 2.70 40.90
CA VAL A 321 -5.02 2.65 40.12
C VAL A 321 -6.08 1.84 40.87
N LEU A 322 -5.70 0.69 41.42
CA LEU A 322 -6.61 -0.17 42.19
C LEU A 322 -7.16 0.55 43.44
N ASP A 323 -6.29 1.17 44.23
CA ASP A 323 -6.65 1.84 45.47
C ASP A 323 -7.57 3.06 45.20
N LYS A 324 -7.31 3.83 44.13
CA LYS A 324 -8.19 4.93 43.71
C LYS A 324 -9.55 4.44 43.23
N PHE A 325 -9.57 3.35 42.46
CA PHE A 325 -10.83 2.74 42.01
C PHE A 325 -11.69 2.32 43.21
N GLN A 326 -11.10 1.60 44.16
CA GLN A 326 -11.80 1.09 45.35
C GLN A 326 -12.29 2.19 46.27
N SER A 327 -11.52 3.26 46.45
CA SER A 327 -11.86 4.33 47.39
C SER A 327 -12.85 5.35 46.82
N LEU A 328 -12.76 5.68 45.52
CA LEU A 328 -13.54 6.77 44.91
C LEU A 328 -14.69 6.31 44.02
N ILE A 329 -14.52 5.20 43.28
CA ILE A 329 -15.49 4.79 42.25
C ILE A 329 -16.42 3.69 42.75
N LEU A 330 -15.86 2.60 43.27
CA LEU A 330 -16.64 1.41 43.66
C LEU A 330 -17.78 1.71 44.66
N PRO A 331 -17.59 2.55 45.71
CA PRO A 331 -18.64 2.83 46.69
C PRO A 331 -19.81 3.64 46.12
N CYS A 332 -19.54 4.46 45.09
CA CYS A 332 -20.50 5.37 44.47
C CYS A 332 -21.06 4.83 43.14
N LEU A 333 -20.69 3.61 42.74
CA LEU A 333 -20.99 3.09 41.41
C LEU A 333 -22.47 2.80 41.18
N GLN A 334 -23.25 2.50 42.22
CA GLN A 334 -24.62 2.00 42.08
C GLN A 334 -25.56 3.03 41.45
N SER A 335 -26.09 2.72 40.26
CA SER A 335 -27.03 3.56 39.49
C SER A 335 -26.51 4.94 39.09
N ASP A 336 -25.20 5.18 39.15
CA ASP A 336 -24.56 6.44 38.74
C ASP A 336 -23.80 6.26 37.41
N VAL A 337 -24.33 6.89 36.36
CA VAL A 337 -23.78 6.84 34.99
C VAL A 337 -22.38 7.46 34.91
N ASP A 338 -22.13 8.56 35.63
CA ASP A 338 -20.83 9.24 35.62
C ASP A 338 -19.75 8.35 36.24
N MET A 339 -20.07 7.72 37.38
CA MET A 339 -19.19 6.75 38.03
C MET A 339 -18.97 5.51 37.18
N ALA A 340 -19.97 5.05 36.42
CA ALA A 340 -19.82 3.92 35.50
C ALA A 340 -18.89 4.23 34.33
N LEU A 341 -18.92 5.45 33.81
CA LEU A 341 -18.01 5.90 32.76
C LEU A 341 -16.57 6.06 33.31
N LYS A 342 -16.40 6.64 34.50
CA LYS A 342 -15.09 6.70 35.20
C LYS A 342 -14.53 5.31 35.52
N SER A 343 -15.40 4.38 35.92
CA SER A 343 -15.08 2.96 36.09
C SER A 343 -14.48 2.38 34.80
N LEU A 344 -15.02 2.72 33.63
CA LEU A 344 -14.48 2.30 32.34
C LEU A 344 -13.13 2.95 32.01
N SER A 345 -12.98 4.26 32.26
CA SER A 345 -11.73 5.00 32.06
C SER A 345 -10.59 4.41 32.91
N LEU A 346 -10.83 4.19 34.21
CA LEU A 346 -9.85 3.55 35.10
C LEU A 346 -9.60 2.08 34.76
N SER A 347 -10.63 1.33 34.34
CA SER A 347 -10.46 -0.06 33.88
C SER A 347 -9.59 -0.14 32.62
N SER A 348 -9.73 0.82 31.71
CA SER A 348 -8.91 0.93 30.49
C SER A 348 -7.46 1.25 30.82
N LEU A 349 -7.22 2.17 31.75
CA LEU A 349 -5.88 2.47 32.25
C LEU A 349 -5.23 1.25 32.93
N LEU A 350 -5.96 0.60 33.81
CA LEU A 350 -5.51 -0.60 34.49
C LEU A 350 -5.22 -1.75 33.51
N HIS A 351 -6.09 -1.94 32.50
CA HIS A 351 -5.86 -2.88 31.42
C HIS A 351 -4.52 -2.60 30.72
N CYS A 352 -4.27 -1.36 30.31
CA CYS A 352 -3.04 -1.01 29.61
C CYS A 352 -1.79 -1.24 30.47
N VAL A 353 -1.82 -0.88 31.76
CA VAL A 353 -0.72 -1.12 32.70
C VAL A 353 -0.45 -2.61 32.89
N MET A 354 -1.49 -3.41 33.16
CA MET A 354 -1.35 -4.85 33.40
C MET A 354 -0.94 -5.63 32.14
N PHE A 355 -1.56 -5.32 31.00
CA PHE A 355 -1.37 -6.06 29.75
C PHE A 355 0.01 -5.80 29.12
N ASN A 356 0.55 -4.59 29.27
CA ASN A 356 1.83 -4.18 28.67
C ASN A 356 3.00 -4.19 29.68
N MET A 357 2.79 -4.69 30.89
CA MET A 357 3.86 -4.90 31.85
C MET A 357 4.91 -5.88 31.27
N PRO A 358 6.22 -5.62 31.46
CA PRO A 358 7.25 -6.60 31.12
C PRO A 358 6.95 -7.96 31.77
N SER A 359 6.87 -9.02 30.95
CA SER A 359 6.57 -10.36 31.46
C SER A 359 7.61 -10.77 32.50
N LEU A 360 7.14 -11.27 33.64
CA LEU A 360 8.02 -11.89 34.62
C LEU A 360 8.56 -13.20 34.04
N ASP A 361 9.81 -13.49 34.37
CA ASP A 361 10.51 -14.69 33.95
C ASP A 361 11.12 -15.41 35.15
N SER A 362 11.85 -16.50 34.91
CA SER A 362 12.52 -17.24 35.98
C SER A 362 13.76 -16.53 36.55
N SER A 363 14.21 -15.43 35.95
CA SER A 363 15.34 -14.61 36.43
C SER A 363 14.89 -13.46 37.34
N THR A 364 13.60 -13.13 37.32
CA THR A 364 12.99 -12.07 38.13
C THR A 364 13.12 -12.37 39.63
N PRO A 365 13.49 -11.39 40.48
CA PRO A 365 13.59 -11.61 41.92
C PRO A 365 12.26 -12.08 42.56
N LEU A 366 12.33 -13.14 43.37
CA LEU A 366 11.16 -13.74 44.04
C LEU A 366 10.27 -12.73 44.82
N PRO A 367 10.79 -11.69 45.50
CA PRO A 367 9.93 -10.69 46.14
C PRO A 367 9.01 -9.95 45.16
N VAL A 368 9.48 -9.68 43.94
CA VAL A 368 8.69 -9.03 42.88
C VAL A 368 7.61 -9.98 42.38
N ILE A 369 7.95 -11.26 42.18
CA ILE A 369 6.99 -12.30 41.78
C ILE A 369 5.88 -12.45 42.82
N ARG A 370 6.22 -12.54 44.10
CA ARG A 370 5.23 -12.62 45.20
C ARG A 370 4.35 -11.38 45.29
N ARG A 371 4.93 -10.19 45.06
CA ARG A 371 4.16 -8.95 45.01
C ARG A 371 3.18 -8.96 43.83
N ALA A 372 3.59 -9.41 42.66
CA ALA A 372 2.71 -9.54 41.50
C ALA A 372 1.58 -10.56 41.74
N GLN A 373 1.85 -11.69 42.38
CA GLN A 373 0.83 -12.66 42.80
C GLN A 373 -0.20 -12.02 43.75
N CYS A 374 0.26 -11.32 44.79
CA CYS A 374 -0.61 -10.59 45.70
C CYS A 374 -1.46 -9.56 44.97
N MET A 375 -0.89 -8.82 44.01
CA MET A 375 -1.65 -7.86 43.18
C MET A 375 -2.70 -8.56 42.31
N MET A 376 -2.39 -9.72 41.71
CA MET A 376 -3.37 -10.51 40.95
C MET A 376 -4.53 -10.98 41.82
N GLU A 377 -4.26 -11.42 43.05
CA GLU A 377 -5.29 -11.81 44.02
C GLU A 377 -6.16 -10.62 44.42
N ARG A 378 -5.55 -9.47 44.73
CA ARG A 378 -6.27 -8.24 45.08
C ARG A 378 -7.15 -7.74 43.95
N VAL A 379 -6.67 -7.67 42.71
CA VAL A 379 -7.51 -7.26 41.56
C VAL A 379 -8.71 -8.19 41.40
N LEU A 380 -8.50 -9.50 41.51
CA LEU A 380 -9.59 -10.45 41.37
C LEU A 380 -10.62 -10.30 42.49
N GLY A 381 -10.15 -10.29 43.74
CA GLY A 381 -10.98 -10.32 44.94
C GLY A 381 -11.66 -8.99 45.25
N GLU A 382 -10.93 -7.89 45.13
CA GLU A 382 -11.34 -6.57 45.59
C GLU A 382 -11.89 -5.68 44.47
N LEU A 383 -11.74 -6.05 43.19
CA LEU A 383 -12.22 -5.26 42.06
C LEU A 383 -13.09 -6.06 41.07
N VAL A 384 -12.55 -7.12 40.45
CA VAL A 384 -13.26 -7.88 39.41
C VAL A 384 -14.51 -8.57 39.96
N LYS A 385 -14.41 -9.29 41.07
CA LYS A 385 -15.56 -9.96 41.70
C LYS A 385 -16.66 -8.97 42.12
N PRO A 386 -16.36 -7.85 42.81
CA PRO A 386 -17.35 -6.81 43.09
C PRO A 386 -18.04 -6.24 41.85
N LEU A 387 -17.28 -5.91 40.79
CA LEU A 387 -17.84 -5.41 39.53
C LEU A 387 -18.79 -6.42 38.88
N LEU A 388 -18.43 -7.71 38.88
CA LEU A 388 -19.30 -8.78 38.38
C LEU A 388 -20.55 -8.94 39.26
N ALA A 389 -20.43 -8.78 40.58
CA ALA A 389 -21.56 -8.87 41.50
C ALA A 389 -22.64 -7.80 41.23
N PHE A 390 -22.24 -6.57 40.87
CA PHE A 390 -23.19 -5.52 40.45
C PHE A 390 -24.06 -5.91 39.24
N LEU A 391 -23.59 -6.84 38.39
CA LEU A 391 -24.36 -7.34 37.26
C LEU A 391 -25.45 -8.34 37.66
N LEU A 392 -25.43 -8.85 38.91
CA LEU A 392 -26.47 -9.74 39.43
C LEU A 392 -27.72 -8.96 39.87
N ASP A 393 -27.52 -7.75 40.40
CA ASP A 393 -28.53 -6.88 41.01
C ASP A 393 -28.89 -5.74 40.05
N THR A 394 -29.56 -6.07 38.95
CA THR A 394 -29.92 -5.08 37.91
C THR A 394 -30.99 -4.11 38.41
N PRO A 395 -30.73 -2.78 38.44
CA PRO A 395 -31.78 -1.77 38.53
C PRO A 395 -32.66 -1.80 37.26
N GLY A 396 -33.84 -1.17 37.31
CA GLY A 396 -34.87 -1.24 36.27
C GLY A 396 -34.44 -0.73 34.87
N PRO A 397 -35.38 -0.65 33.90
CA PRO A 397 -35.09 -0.34 32.49
C PRO A 397 -34.48 1.05 32.24
N GLU A 398 -34.47 1.96 33.21
CA GLU A 398 -33.91 3.32 33.09
C GLU A 398 -32.36 3.37 33.17
N SER A 399 -31.67 2.24 33.38
CA SER A 399 -30.21 2.18 33.62
C SER A 399 -29.40 1.46 32.53
N GLU A 400 -29.86 1.43 31.27
CA GLU A 400 -29.19 0.68 30.18
C GLU A 400 -27.73 1.09 29.96
N LEU A 401 -27.44 2.40 29.90
CA LEU A 401 -26.07 2.89 29.67
C LEU A 401 -25.16 2.62 30.88
N TRP A 402 -25.68 2.76 32.09
CA TRP A 402 -24.96 2.40 33.32
C TRP A 402 -24.57 0.91 33.31
N LEU A 403 -25.54 0.02 33.07
CA LEU A 403 -25.33 -1.43 33.05
C LEU A 403 -24.30 -1.81 31.99
N GLN A 404 -24.37 -1.17 30.82
CA GLN A 404 -23.38 -1.37 29.76
C GLN A 404 -21.98 -0.98 30.19
N LYS A 405 -21.78 0.19 30.80
CA LYS A 405 -20.43 0.65 31.18
C LYS A 405 -19.84 -0.17 32.34
N VAL A 406 -20.65 -0.53 33.34
CA VAL A 406 -20.21 -1.45 34.40
C VAL A 406 -19.86 -2.83 33.83
N SER A 407 -20.67 -3.36 32.90
CA SER A 407 -20.37 -4.63 32.23
C SER A 407 -19.11 -4.54 31.36
N ASP A 408 -18.91 -3.43 30.65
CA ASP A 408 -17.73 -3.18 29.82
C ASP A 408 -16.46 -3.16 30.72
N SER A 409 -16.50 -2.46 31.86
CA SER A 409 -15.41 -2.45 32.87
C SER A 409 -15.13 -3.85 33.43
N ALA A 410 -16.17 -4.56 33.87
CA ALA A 410 -16.04 -5.88 34.49
C ALA A 410 -15.43 -6.89 33.52
N LEU A 411 -15.89 -6.91 32.27
CA LEU A 411 -15.42 -7.84 31.23
C LEU A 411 -14.03 -7.49 30.73
N LEU A 412 -13.69 -6.21 30.58
CA LEU A 412 -12.34 -5.78 30.22
C LEU A 412 -11.32 -6.26 31.27
N LEU A 413 -11.59 -6.03 32.55
CA LEU A 413 -10.69 -6.47 33.63
C LEU A 413 -10.67 -7.99 33.78
N SER A 414 -11.80 -8.66 33.59
CA SER A 414 -11.88 -10.13 33.58
C SER A 414 -10.98 -10.73 32.50
N TYR A 415 -11.06 -10.21 31.26
CA TYR A 415 -10.20 -10.60 30.15
C TYR A 415 -8.73 -10.32 30.45
N THR A 416 -8.42 -9.11 30.90
CA THR A 416 -7.04 -8.68 31.22
C THR A 416 -6.42 -9.60 32.25
N TRP A 417 -7.15 -9.86 33.34
CA TRP A 417 -6.68 -10.71 34.42
C TRP A 417 -6.39 -12.13 33.92
N ALA A 418 -7.32 -12.72 33.16
CA ALA A 418 -7.14 -14.07 32.63
C ALA A 418 -5.94 -14.16 31.65
N GLN A 419 -5.73 -13.15 30.81
CA GLN A 419 -4.58 -13.07 29.90
C GLN A 419 -3.26 -12.95 30.67
N VAL A 420 -3.19 -12.04 31.64
CA VAL A 420 -1.97 -11.78 32.41
C VAL A 420 -1.61 -13.00 33.25
N ASP A 421 -2.58 -13.64 33.92
CA ASP A 421 -2.35 -14.87 34.67
C ASP A 421 -1.78 -15.99 33.79
N ALA A 422 -2.33 -16.17 32.59
CA ALA A 422 -1.83 -17.17 31.64
C ALA A 422 -0.40 -16.85 31.19
N MET A 423 -0.11 -15.60 30.83
CA MET A 423 1.24 -15.18 30.39
C MET A 423 2.29 -15.34 31.50
N LEU A 424 1.97 -14.93 32.74
CA LEU A 424 2.87 -15.09 33.88
C LEU A 424 3.12 -16.57 34.19
N SER A 425 2.08 -17.41 34.11
CA SER A 425 2.20 -18.85 34.34
C SER A 425 3.04 -19.56 33.29
N LEU A 426 2.99 -19.11 32.03
CA LEU A 426 3.76 -19.68 30.93
C LEU A 426 5.24 -19.28 31.00
N ASN A 427 5.54 -18.04 31.37
CA ASN A 427 6.89 -17.48 31.30
C ASN A 427 7.68 -17.58 32.62
N CYS A 428 7.02 -17.71 33.76
CA CYS A 428 7.66 -17.74 35.08
C CYS A 428 7.31 -19.01 35.86
N GLY A 429 8.24 -19.97 35.97
CA GLY A 429 8.01 -21.22 36.70
C GLY A 429 7.87 -21.05 38.22
N GLN A 430 8.29 -19.92 38.78
CA GLN A 430 8.11 -19.58 40.20
C GLN A 430 6.76 -18.90 40.48
N TYR A 431 6.01 -18.54 39.42
CA TYR A 431 4.68 -17.97 39.56
C TYR A 431 3.62 -19.07 39.75
N CYS A 432 2.85 -19.01 40.84
CA CYS A 432 1.69 -19.85 41.08
C CYS A 432 0.42 -19.12 40.63
N SER A 433 -0.28 -19.67 39.63
CA SER A 433 -1.57 -19.14 39.18
C SER A 433 -2.63 -19.23 40.28
N VAL A 434 -3.36 -18.14 40.48
CA VAL A 434 -4.50 -18.04 41.40
C VAL A 434 -5.69 -18.90 40.91
N ALA A 435 -5.79 -19.13 39.59
CA ALA A 435 -6.83 -19.96 38.98
C ALA A 435 -6.55 -21.47 39.13
N GLY A 436 -5.37 -21.88 39.63
CA GLY A 436 -4.96 -23.28 39.70
C GLY A 436 -4.66 -23.91 38.34
N THR A 437 -4.20 -25.17 38.33
CA THR A 437 -3.81 -25.88 37.10
C THR A 437 -4.96 -26.63 36.42
N GLN A 438 -6.03 -26.97 37.13
CA GLN A 438 -7.18 -27.70 36.59
C GLN A 438 -8.26 -26.74 36.06
N LEU A 439 -8.66 -26.94 34.80
CA LEU A 439 -9.80 -26.24 34.20
C LEU A 439 -11.09 -27.05 34.43
N GLU A 440 -12.07 -26.47 35.12
CA GLU A 440 -13.41 -27.08 35.19
C GLU A 440 -14.10 -27.01 33.82
N ILE A 441 -14.58 -28.15 33.34
CA ILE A 441 -15.30 -28.25 32.07
C ILE A 441 -16.70 -27.66 32.27
N SER A 442 -16.93 -26.46 31.76
CA SER A 442 -18.23 -25.77 31.81
C SER A 442 -18.67 -25.26 30.42
N ASN A 443 -19.90 -24.77 30.27
CA ASN A 443 -20.34 -24.14 29.00
C ASN A 443 -20.00 -22.65 28.93
N TYR A 444 -19.29 -22.11 29.92
CA TYR A 444 -19.05 -20.67 30.11
C TYR A 444 -17.55 -20.40 30.28
N PRO A 445 -17.06 -19.15 30.14
CA PRO A 445 -15.65 -18.84 30.38
C PRO A 445 -15.29 -18.91 31.87
N SER A 446 -15.14 -20.13 32.41
CA SER A 446 -14.72 -20.42 33.79
C SER A 446 -13.21 -20.21 33.99
N LEU A 447 -12.70 -19.06 33.53
CA LEU A 447 -11.29 -18.68 33.67
C LEU A 447 -11.01 -17.96 35.00
N LEU A 448 -12.04 -17.43 35.65
CA LEU A 448 -11.95 -16.71 36.92
C LEU A 448 -12.34 -17.62 38.10
N PRO A 449 -11.46 -17.82 39.10
CA PRO A 449 -11.76 -18.70 40.22
C PRO A 449 -12.81 -18.08 41.16
N GLY A 450 -13.84 -18.86 41.49
CA GLY A 450 -14.92 -18.46 42.40
C GLY A 450 -16.02 -17.60 41.77
N VAL A 451 -16.13 -17.55 40.44
CA VAL A 451 -17.25 -16.91 39.73
C VAL A 451 -18.24 -17.98 39.26
N GLU A 452 -19.50 -17.88 39.69
CA GLU A 452 -20.51 -18.90 39.41
C GLU A 452 -21.04 -18.85 37.96
N ALA A 453 -21.39 -20.03 37.40
CA ALA A 453 -21.94 -20.16 36.04
C ALA A 453 -23.24 -19.34 35.81
N ARG A 454 -24.06 -19.13 36.84
CA ARG A 454 -25.28 -18.32 36.75
C ARG A 454 -25.01 -16.87 36.35
N LEU A 455 -23.84 -16.34 36.73
CA LEU A 455 -23.44 -14.96 36.44
C LEU A 455 -23.08 -14.82 34.96
N TRP A 456 -22.27 -15.74 34.43
CA TRP A 456 -21.90 -15.78 33.01
C TRP A 456 -23.10 -15.88 32.09
N LYS A 457 -24.11 -16.68 32.46
CA LYS A 457 -25.38 -16.77 31.72
C LYS A 457 -26.12 -15.42 31.63
N LYS A 458 -26.13 -14.62 32.71
CA LYS A 458 -26.73 -13.27 32.69
C LYS A 458 -25.92 -12.32 31.82
N VAL A 459 -24.61 -12.34 31.95
CA VAL A 459 -23.68 -11.50 31.18
C VAL A 459 -23.83 -11.73 29.68
N GLU A 460 -23.85 -12.98 29.22
CA GLU A 460 -24.10 -13.31 27.81
C GLU A 460 -25.44 -12.77 27.30
N LYS A 461 -26.52 -12.93 28.08
CA LYS A 461 -27.85 -12.48 27.68
C LYS A 461 -27.90 -10.96 27.43
N PHE A 462 -27.27 -10.18 28.30
CA PHE A 462 -27.22 -8.72 28.17
C PHE A 462 -26.26 -8.28 27.04
N THR A 463 -25.04 -8.81 27.01
CA THR A 463 -24.02 -8.46 25.98
C THR A 463 -24.45 -8.85 24.55
N ALA A 464 -25.30 -9.87 24.39
CA ALA A 464 -25.86 -10.23 23.10
C ALA A 464 -26.67 -9.09 22.45
N GLN A 465 -27.25 -8.20 23.28
CA GLN A 465 -28.06 -7.06 22.84
C GLN A 465 -27.22 -5.80 22.57
N SER A 466 -26.03 -5.68 23.19
CA SER A 466 -25.13 -4.54 22.99
C SER A 466 -24.11 -4.78 21.87
N ARG A 467 -23.65 -3.72 21.21
CA ARG A 467 -22.46 -3.74 20.32
C ARG A 467 -21.31 -3.01 21.02
N SER A 468 -21.02 -3.38 22.26
CA SER A 468 -20.10 -2.65 23.14
C SER A 468 -18.77 -3.36 23.33
N LEU A 469 -17.84 -2.68 24.01
CA LEU A 469 -16.57 -3.23 24.48
C LEU A 469 -16.74 -4.57 25.21
N GLY A 470 -17.73 -4.68 26.09
CA GLY A 470 -17.99 -5.88 26.88
C GLY A 470 -18.21 -7.12 26.02
N ARG A 471 -18.93 -6.99 24.89
CA ARG A 471 -19.12 -8.09 23.94
C ARG A 471 -17.79 -8.55 23.35
N TYR A 472 -16.97 -7.60 22.91
CA TYR A 472 -15.63 -7.89 22.38
C TYR A 472 -14.73 -8.53 23.45
N CYS A 473 -14.73 -8.04 24.69
CA CYS A 473 -13.97 -8.66 25.79
C CYS A 473 -14.48 -10.06 26.15
N LEU A 474 -15.77 -10.32 26.01
CA LEU A 474 -16.33 -11.66 26.21
C LEU A 474 -15.87 -12.63 25.11
N GLU A 475 -15.86 -12.21 23.84
CA GLU A 475 -15.25 -12.99 22.75
C GLU A 475 -13.77 -13.30 23.02
N GLN A 476 -13.03 -12.32 23.52
CA GLN A 476 -11.63 -12.51 23.91
C GLN A 476 -11.47 -13.51 25.06
N LEU A 477 -12.35 -13.49 26.07
CA LEU A 477 -12.37 -14.48 27.15
C LEU A 477 -12.60 -15.90 26.62
N TYR A 478 -13.53 -16.07 25.69
CA TYR A 478 -13.76 -17.35 25.00
C TYR A 478 -12.51 -17.80 24.24
N LEU A 479 -11.85 -16.90 23.52
CA LEU A 479 -10.60 -17.20 22.82
C LEU A 479 -9.47 -17.61 23.79
N GLN A 480 -9.36 -16.94 24.95
CA GLN A 480 -8.38 -17.31 25.98
C GLN A 480 -8.67 -18.69 26.56
N ARG A 481 -9.94 -19.02 26.75
CA ARG A 481 -10.35 -20.35 27.20
C ARG A 481 -9.93 -21.42 26.20
N MET A 482 -10.14 -21.18 24.91
CA MET A 482 -9.66 -22.09 23.86
C MET A 482 -8.14 -22.26 23.93
N ARG A 483 -7.38 -21.16 23.98
CA ARG A 483 -5.90 -21.21 24.07
C ARG A 483 -5.42 -22.01 25.27
N ARG A 484 -5.98 -21.76 26.46
CA ARG A 484 -5.62 -22.49 27.69
C ARG A 484 -5.96 -23.97 27.59
N THR A 485 -7.11 -24.32 27.02
CA THR A 485 -7.54 -25.71 26.82
C THR A 485 -6.58 -26.44 25.88
N LEU A 486 -6.16 -25.80 24.78
CA LEU A 486 -5.21 -26.36 23.82
C LEU A 486 -3.81 -26.58 24.41
N MET A 487 -3.38 -25.72 25.34
CA MET A 487 -2.07 -25.85 26.00
C MET A 487 -2.03 -26.95 27.06
N GLN A 488 -3.16 -27.33 27.66
CA GLN A 488 -3.21 -28.26 28.81
C GLN A 488 -3.37 -29.74 28.43
N THR A 489 -3.88 -30.08 27.24
CA THR A 489 -4.26 -31.46 26.91
C THR A 489 -3.21 -32.20 26.07
N SER A 490 -2.52 -33.17 26.65
CA SER A 490 -1.70 -34.16 25.92
C SER A 490 -2.51 -35.28 25.24
N SER A 491 -3.82 -35.37 25.53
CA SER A 491 -4.80 -36.18 24.79
C SER A 491 -6.17 -35.50 24.81
N GLN A 492 -6.80 -35.31 23.65
CA GLN A 492 -8.07 -34.58 23.51
C GLN A 492 -9.25 -35.52 23.79
N SER A 493 -10.01 -35.26 24.86
CA SER A 493 -11.29 -35.96 25.10
C SER A 493 -12.40 -35.38 24.22
N GLU A 494 -13.44 -36.17 23.92
CA GLU A 494 -14.58 -35.72 23.10
C GLU A 494 -15.29 -34.51 23.74
N GLN A 495 -15.33 -34.45 25.08
CA GLN A 495 -15.91 -33.32 25.81
C GLN A 495 -15.11 -32.02 25.59
N VAL A 496 -13.78 -32.10 25.58
CA VAL A 496 -12.90 -30.95 25.31
C VAL A 496 -13.09 -30.46 23.88
N LEU A 497 -13.17 -31.38 22.91
CA LEU A 497 -13.46 -31.03 21.51
C LEU A 497 -14.81 -30.34 21.35
N GLN A 498 -15.84 -30.83 22.06
CA GLN A 498 -17.17 -30.20 22.03
C GLN A 498 -17.15 -28.79 22.62
N THR A 499 -16.43 -28.57 23.74
CA THR A 499 -16.26 -27.23 24.31
C THR A 499 -15.56 -26.29 23.32
N LEU A 500 -14.47 -26.73 22.69
CA LEU A 500 -13.74 -25.92 21.69
C LEU A 500 -14.62 -25.54 20.48
N ARG A 501 -15.48 -26.47 20.02
CA ARG A 501 -16.47 -26.19 18.97
C ARG A 501 -17.50 -25.17 19.42
N CYS A 502 -18.03 -25.30 20.63
CA CYS A 502 -18.99 -24.34 21.20
C CYS A 502 -18.38 -22.95 21.35
N ASP A 503 -17.15 -22.86 21.87
CA ASP A 503 -16.43 -21.59 22.05
C ASP A 503 -16.15 -20.91 20.70
N ALA A 504 -15.66 -21.66 19.70
CA ALA A 504 -15.42 -21.12 18.36
C ALA A 504 -16.71 -20.63 17.68
N ALA A 505 -17.80 -21.40 17.79
CA ALA A 505 -19.10 -21.03 17.25
C ALA A 505 -19.68 -19.79 17.96
N TYR A 506 -19.47 -19.65 19.27
CA TYR A 506 -19.88 -18.47 20.02
C TYR A 506 -19.14 -17.22 19.54
N ILE A 507 -17.80 -17.29 19.44
CA ILE A 507 -16.99 -16.16 18.98
C ILE A 507 -17.47 -15.70 17.61
N LEU A 508 -17.62 -16.61 16.63
CA LEU A 508 -18.13 -16.25 15.30
C LEU A 508 -19.57 -15.73 15.31
N GLY A 509 -20.45 -16.41 16.07
CA GLY A 509 -21.88 -16.10 16.12
C GLY A 509 -22.18 -14.75 16.77
N SER A 510 -21.33 -14.33 17.71
CA SER A 510 -21.49 -13.07 18.44
C SER A 510 -21.47 -11.86 17.47
N GLY A 511 -20.52 -11.70 16.57
CA GLY A 511 -20.47 -10.53 15.69
C GLY A 511 -21.24 -10.65 14.37
N ARG A 512 -21.96 -11.76 14.15
CA ARG A 512 -22.58 -12.10 12.85
C ARG A 512 -23.49 -10.99 12.30
N GLY A 513 -24.35 -10.42 13.14
CA GLY A 513 -25.27 -9.35 12.74
C GLY A 513 -24.60 -7.99 12.48
N SER A 514 -23.40 -7.78 13.01
CA SER A 514 -22.63 -6.55 12.82
C SER A 514 -21.87 -6.55 11.50
N LEU A 515 -21.34 -7.72 11.10
CA LEU A 515 -20.61 -7.89 9.83
C LEU A 515 -21.50 -7.86 8.58
N SER A 516 -22.83 -7.96 8.74
CA SER A 516 -23.76 -7.78 7.61
C SER A 516 -23.97 -6.32 7.21
N LEU A 517 -23.63 -5.36 8.09
CA LEU A 517 -23.74 -3.93 7.83
C LEU A 517 -22.41 -3.44 7.27
N ARG A 518 -22.42 -2.79 6.10
CA ARG A 518 -21.22 -2.15 5.52
C ARG A 518 -20.92 -0.86 6.28
N MET A 519 -20.38 -0.99 7.49
CA MET A 519 -19.94 0.15 8.31
C MET A 519 -18.50 0.52 7.95
N THR A 520 -18.24 1.81 7.76
CA THR A 520 -16.95 2.37 7.32
C THR A 520 -16.07 2.88 8.47
N ALA A 521 -16.52 2.75 9.71
CA ALA A 521 -15.76 3.25 10.86
C ALA A 521 -14.44 2.48 11.01
N SER A 522 -13.37 3.24 11.23
CA SER A 522 -12.05 2.69 11.49
C SER A 522 -11.82 2.51 12.99
N TRP A 523 -11.10 1.46 13.34
CA TRP A 523 -10.72 1.14 14.72
C TRP A 523 -9.21 1.34 14.89
N ASP A 524 -8.79 1.91 16.01
CA ASP A 524 -7.39 2.27 16.27
C ASP A 524 -6.56 1.12 16.89
N GLY A 525 -7.16 -0.07 17.00
CA GLY A 525 -6.51 -1.27 17.55
C GLY A 525 -6.49 -1.35 19.07
N GLN A 526 -6.96 -0.32 19.79
CA GLN A 526 -7.02 -0.35 21.25
C GLN A 526 -8.31 -1.01 21.73
N VAL A 527 -8.20 -1.90 22.71
CA VAL A 527 -9.38 -2.60 23.24
C VAL A 527 -10.36 -1.61 23.87
N GLY A 528 -9.87 -0.63 24.64
CA GLY A 528 -10.73 0.36 25.32
C GLY A 528 -11.52 1.31 24.41
N THR A 529 -11.20 1.41 23.12
CA THR A 529 -11.87 2.31 22.16
C THR A 529 -12.97 1.62 21.36
N VAL A 530 -13.25 0.33 21.64
CA VAL A 530 -14.33 -0.40 21.00
C VAL A 530 -15.68 0.19 21.39
N SER A 531 -16.41 0.65 20.37
CA SER A 531 -17.75 1.23 20.47
C SER A 531 -18.67 0.54 19.46
N ALA A 532 -19.96 0.92 19.44
CA ALA A 532 -20.91 0.37 18.49
C ALA A 532 -20.52 0.57 17.02
N SER A 533 -19.77 1.64 16.71
CA SER A 533 -19.29 1.91 15.36
C SER A 533 -18.03 1.12 15.01
N THR A 534 -17.09 0.98 15.95
CA THR A 534 -15.78 0.33 15.72
C THR A 534 -15.79 -1.19 15.97
N TYR A 535 -16.80 -1.71 16.68
CA TYR A 535 -16.96 -3.14 16.98
C TYR A 535 -16.89 -4.06 15.75
N PRO A 536 -17.54 -3.78 14.59
CA PRO A 536 -17.43 -4.64 13.41
C PRO A 536 -15.97 -4.84 12.96
N ALA A 537 -15.18 -3.76 12.93
CA ALA A 537 -13.76 -3.81 12.54
C ALA A 537 -12.94 -4.58 13.59
N ALA A 538 -13.15 -4.33 14.88
CA ALA A 538 -12.47 -5.02 15.98
C ALA A 538 -12.78 -6.53 15.99
N HIS A 539 -14.05 -6.89 15.81
CA HIS A 539 -14.51 -8.28 15.73
C HIS A 539 -13.94 -9.00 14.51
N TRP A 540 -13.94 -8.35 13.33
CA TRP A 540 -13.35 -8.95 12.14
C TRP A 540 -11.83 -9.16 12.28
N HIS A 541 -11.13 -8.19 12.87
CA HIS A 541 -9.72 -8.33 13.20
C HIS A 541 -9.48 -9.48 14.18
N LEU A 542 -10.33 -9.66 15.20
CA LEU A 542 -10.25 -10.79 16.14
C LEU A 542 -10.35 -12.14 15.43
N LEU A 543 -11.32 -12.30 14.53
CA LEU A 543 -11.51 -13.54 13.77
C LEU A 543 -10.33 -13.82 12.84
N VAL A 544 -9.93 -12.84 12.03
CA VAL A 544 -8.88 -12.99 11.01
C VAL A 544 -7.52 -13.26 11.64
N SER A 545 -7.16 -12.54 12.70
CA SER A 545 -5.87 -12.70 13.39
C SER A 545 -5.76 -14.00 14.19
N ASN A 546 -6.86 -14.75 14.35
CA ASN A 546 -6.90 -16.03 15.09
C ASN A 546 -7.45 -17.20 14.27
N LEU A 547 -7.48 -17.09 12.93
CA LEU A 547 -7.96 -18.16 12.04
C LEU A 547 -7.34 -19.55 12.32
N PRO A 548 -6.02 -19.70 12.56
CA PRO A 548 -5.43 -21.02 12.82
C PRO A 548 -5.98 -21.71 14.06
N ILE A 549 -6.41 -20.93 15.07
CA ILE A 549 -6.99 -21.46 16.32
C ILE A 549 -8.47 -21.77 16.13
N LEU A 550 -9.20 -20.93 15.41
CA LEU A 550 -10.66 -21.02 15.28
C LEU A 550 -11.10 -22.06 14.25
N ILE A 551 -10.49 -22.05 13.05
CA ILE A 551 -10.95 -22.82 11.89
C ILE A 551 -11.08 -24.33 12.13
N PRO A 552 -10.17 -25.01 12.85
CA PRO A 552 -10.29 -26.45 13.11
C PRO A 552 -11.57 -26.85 13.86
N TYR A 553 -12.20 -25.91 14.58
CA TYR A 553 -13.36 -26.15 15.43
C TYR A 553 -14.66 -25.55 14.87
N LEU A 554 -14.59 -24.84 13.74
CA LEU A 554 -15.76 -24.29 13.06
C LEU A 554 -16.41 -25.34 12.15
N CYS A 555 -17.74 -25.31 12.07
CA CYS A 555 -18.45 -26.17 11.13
C CYS A 555 -18.34 -25.64 9.68
N LEU A 556 -18.70 -26.46 8.70
CA LEU A 556 -18.60 -26.08 7.29
C LEU A 556 -19.42 -24.81 6.95
N ASP A 557 -20.59 -24.64 7.57
CA ASP A 557 -21.44 -23.47 7.33
C ASP A 557 -20.87 -22.18 7.91
N ASP A 558 -20.12 -22.29 9.01
CA ASP A 558 -19.39 -21.19 9.63
C ASP A 558 -18.20 -20.76 8.75
N VAL A 559 -17.45 -21.72 8.21
CA VAL A 559 -16.36 -21.45 7.27
C VAL A 559 -16.89 -20.82 5.97
N ARG A 560 -18.02 -21.32 5.44
CA ARG A 560 -18.72 -20.70 4.30
C ARG A 560 -19.24 -19.30 4.60
N TYR A 561 -19.63 -19.03 5.85
CA TYR A 561 -20.03 -17.70 6.26
C TYR A 561 -18.83 -16.74 6.28
N LEU A 562 -17.70 -17.15 6.88
CA LEU A 562 -16.46 -16.36 6.88
C LEU A 562 -16.00 -16.01 5.46
N ALA A 563 -16.00 -16.99 4.55
CA ALA A 563 -15.68 -16.80 3.15
C ALA A 563 -16.59 -15.75 2.46
N ARG A 564 -17.89 -15.76 2.76
CA ARG A 564 -18.85 -14.76 2.24
C ARG A 564 -18.63 -13.38 2.82
N VAL A 565 -18.28 -13.26 4.11
CA VAL A 565 -17.93 -11.97 4.72
C VAL A 565 -16.68 -11.42 4.04
N LEU A 566 -15.62 -12.23 3.92
CA LEU A 566 -14.35 -11.86 3.28
C LEU A 566 -14.57 -11.31 1.86
N LEU A 567 -15.39 -11.99 1.04
CA LEU A 567 -15.69 -11.53 -0.32
C LEU A 567 -16.48 -10.21 -0.36
N ARG A 568 -17.33 -9.94 0.64
CA ARG A 568 -18.16 -8.72 0.70
C ARG A 568 -17.40 -7.50 1.20
N THR A 569 -16.39 -7.71 2.03
CA THR A 569 -15.57 -6.66 2.64
C THR A 569 -14.39 -6.23 1.78
N LEU A 570 -14.02 -7.01 0.74
CA LEU A 570 -12.99 -6.62 -0.22
C LEU A 570 -13.44 -5.44 -1.12
N PRO A 571 -12.51 -4.57 -1.54
CA PRO A 571 -12.82 -3.48 -2.46
C PRO A 571 -13.20 -4.02 -3.83
N THR A 572 -14.33 -3.58 -4.36
CA THR A 572 -14.80 -3.96 -5.70
C THR A 572 -14.32 -2.99 -6.80
N SER A 573 -13.72 -1.85 -6.45
CA SER A 573 -13.18 -0.86 -7.39
C SER A 573 -11.97 -0.16 -6.78
N GLN A 574 -10.93 0.11 -7.58
CA GLN A 574 -9.73 0.89 -7.20
C GLN A 574 -10.02 2.40 -7.02
N ALA A 575 -11.24 2.76 -6.64
CA ALA A 575 -11.66 4.15 -6.44
C ALA A 575 -11.41 4.59 -5.00
N GLN A 576 -10.14 4.55 -4.56
CA GLN A 576 -9.55 5.35 -3.49
C GLN A 576 -8.13 4.83 -3.24
N GLY A 577 -7.17 5.39 -3.97
CA GLY A 577 -5.78 5.33 -3.54
C GLY A 577 -5.71 6.03 -2.18
N ALA A 578 -5.55 5.25 -1.11
CA ALA A 578 -5.35 5.78 0.24
C ALA A 578 -4.20 6.80 0.17
N SER A 579 -4.49 8.05 0.54
CA SER A 579 -3.46 9.06 0.67
C SER A 579 -2.42 8.54 1.66
N ALA A 580 -1.13 8.65 1.32
CA ALA A 580 -0.02 8.15 2.14
C ALA A 580 0.05 8.73 3.57
N ASP A 581 -0.80 9.72 3.89
CA ASP A 581 -0.91 10.40 5.18
C ASP A 581 -2.04 9.87 6.10
N GLU A 582 -2.81 8.85 5.71
CA GLU A 582 -3.86 8.30 6.58
C GLU A 582 -3.29 7.42 7.71
N GLU A 583 -3.75 7.67 8.94
CA GLU A 583 -3.41 6.95 10.16
C GLU A 583 -3.58 5.42 9.96
N PRO A 584 -2.72 4.55 10.55
CA PRO A 584 -2.85 3.11 10.45
C PRO A 584 -4.09 2.64 11.24
N SER A 585 -5.26 2.83 10.64
CA SER A 585 -6.53 2.47 11.22
C SER A 585 -7.02 1.16 10.62
N ILE A 586 -7.58 0.31 11.48
CA ILE A 586 -8.07 -1.03 11.15
C ILE A 586 -9.49 -0.89 10.63
N THR A 587 -9.70 -1.26 9.37
CA THR A 587 -11.03 -1.31 8.74
C THR A 587 -11.35 -2.73 8.27
N LEU A 588 -12.63 -3.03 8.06
CA LEU A 588 -13.06 -4.31 7.50
C LEU A 588 -12.35 -4.63 6.18
N GLU A 589 -12.23 -3.62 5.32
CA GLU A 589 -11.58 -3.71 4.02
C GLU A 589 -10.09 -4.01 4.17
N ARG A 590 -9.36 -3.22 4.97
CA ARG A 590 -7.92 -3.37 5.16
C ARG A 590 -7.57 -4.74 5.72
N VAL A 591 -8.31 -5.22 6.73
CA VAL A 591 -8.12 -6.57 7.29
C VAL A 591 -8.35 -7.66 6.23
N SER A 592 -9.38 -7.51 5.40
CA SER A 592 -9.72 -8.48 4.35
C SER A 592 -8.68 -8.51 3.24
N THR A 593 -8.24 -7.35 2.78
CA THR A 593 -7.17 -7.19 1.78
C THR A 593 -5.84 -7.72 2.32
N SER A 594 -5.51 -7.44 3.58
CA SER A 594 -4.31 -8.01 4.22
C SER A 594 -4.36 -9.53 4.33
N LEU A 595 -5.53 -10.13 4.62
CA LEU A 595 -5.68 -11.59 4.60
C LEU A 595 -5.49 -12.15 3.19
N LEU A 596 -6.09 -11.53 2.17
CA LEU A 596 -6.01 -11.99 0.78
C LEU A 596 -4.56 -12.08 0.28
N HIS A 597 -3.74 -11.10 0.64
CA HIS A 597 -2.31 -11.06 0.31
C HIS A 597 -1.41 -11.83 1.29
N SER A 598 -1.97 -12.37 2.38
CA SER A 598 -1.18 -13.10 3.39
C SER A 598 -0.82 -14.50 2.90
N PRO A 599 0.42 -14.97 3.11
CA PRO A 599 0.79 -16.36 2.83
C PRO A 599 0.02 -17.37 3.71
N LEU A 600 -0.54 -16.94 4.84
CA LEU A 600 -1.35 -17.80 5.72
C LEU A 600 -2.69 -18.19 5.10
N PHE A 601 -3.23 -17.39 4.17
CA PHE A 601 -4.55 -17.65 3.60
C PHE A 601 -4.63 -18.99 2.84
N PRO A 602 -3.71 -19.32 1.91
CA PRO A 602 -3.70 -20.64 1.28
C PRO A 602 -3.38 -21.79 2.25
N GLU A 603 -2.72 -21.54 3.39
CA GLU A 603 -2.45 -22.58 4.40
C GLU A 603 -3.74 -23.03 5.12
N VAL A 604 -4.70 -22.11 5.31
CA VAL A 604 -6.03 -22.40 5.89
C VAL A 604 -6.96 -22.98 4.82
N GLN A 605 -6.69 -24.21 4.39
CA GLN A 605 -7.32 -24.87 3.22
C GLN A 605 -8.85 -24.87 3.22
N SER A 606 -9.49 -25.06 4.39
CA SER A 606 -10.96 -25.06 4.49
C SER A 606 -11.57 -23.69 4.19
N LEU A 607 -10.95 -22.61 4.68
CA LEU A 607 -11.38 -21.24 4.39
C LEU A 607 -11.05 -20.85 2.95
N HIS A 608 -9.84 -21.17 2.48
CA HIS A 608 -9.41 -20.89 1.11
C HIS A 608 -10.33 -21.55 0.08
N SER A 609 -10.63 -22.85 0.24
CA SER A 609 -11.57 -23.56 -0.65
C SER A 609 -13.00 -22.99 -0.59
N ALA A 610 -13.50 -22.65 0.61
CA ALA A 610 -14.80 -22.01 0.76
C ALA A 610 -14.84 -20.61 0.11
N PHE A 611 -13.76 -19.84 0.18
CA PHE A 611 -13.63 -18.53 -0.45
C PHE A 611 -13.62 -18.63 -1.97
N LEU A 612 -12.77 -19.51 -2.53
CA LEU A 612 -12.74 -19.80 -3.96
C LEU A 612 -14.13 -20.18 -4.47
N ARG A 613 -14.83 -21.03 -3.71
CA ARG A 613 -16.21 -21.41 -4.04
C ARG A 613 -17.17 -20.22 -4.02
N CYS A 614 -17.05 -19.30 -3.07
CA CYS A 614 -17.88 -18.10 -3.01
C CYS A 614 -17.65 -17.20 -4.22
N VAL A 615 -16.38 -16.99 -4.62
CA VAL A 615 -16.01 -16.23 -5.80
C VAL A 615 -16.58 -16.89 -7.06
N ALA A 616 -16.33 -18.19 -7.25
CA ALA A 616 -16.83 -18.93 -8.41
C ALA A 616 -18.37 -18.96 -8.49
N THR A 617 -19.05 -19.08 -7.34
CA THR A 617 -20.53 -19.02 -7.28
C THR A 617 -21.02 -17.64 -7.71
N ARG A 618 -20.33 -16.56 -7.30
CA ARG A 618 -20.71 -15.19 -7.68
C ARG A 618 -20.48 -14.94 -9.17
N CYS A 619 -19.32 -15.35 -9.72
CA CYS A 619 -19.08 -15.31 -11.16
C CYS A 619 -20.17 -16.07 -11.92
N SER A 620 -20.44 -17.31 -11.51
CA SER A 620 -21.44 -18.17 -12.16
C SER A 620 -22.85 -17.57 -12.06
N SER A 621 -23.20 -16.93 -10.95
CA SER A 621 -24.50 -16.26 -10.82
C SER A 621 -24.67 -15.09 -11.78
N ILE A 622 -23.62 -14.29 -12.00
CA ILE A 622 -23.62 -13.17 -12.96
C ILE A 622 -23.70 -13.70 -14.40
N LEU A 623 -22.93 -14.75 -14.71
CA LEU A 623 -23.01 -15.41 -16.02
C LEU A 623 -24.40 -16.02 -16.28
N CYS A 624 -25.00 -16.66 -15.28
CA CYS A 624 -26.33 -17.24 -15.41
C CYS A 624 -27.43 -16.18 -15.56
N SER A 625 -27.29 -15.00 -14.94
CA SER A 625 -28.27 -13.91 -15.13
C SER A 625 -28.26 -13.33 -16.54
N GLY A 626 -27.14 -13.42 -17.26
CA GLY A 626 -27.05 -12.99 -18.66
C GLY A 626 -27.63 -14.00 -19.67
N SER A 627 -28.10 -15.17 -19.23
CA SER A 627 -28.54 -16.25 -20.12
C SER A 627 -29.95 -16.04 -20.69
N GLN A 628 -30.08 -16.09 -22.02
CA GLN A 628 -31.37 -16.05 -22.71
C GLN A 628 -32.15 -17.37 -22.69
N SER A 629 -31.49 -18.53 -22.51
CA SER A 629 -32.10 -19.87 -22.63
C SER A 629 -32.45 -20.55 -21.30
N GLY A 630 -32.36 -19.81 -20.19
CA GLY A 630 -32.67 -20.29 -18.84
C GLY A 630 -31.60 -21.24 -18.25
N PRO A 631 -31.56 -21.38 -16.91
CA PRO A 631 -30.47 -22.07 -16.21
C PRO A 631 -30.39 -23.58 -16.48
N GLY A 632 -31.49 -24.21 -16.92
CA GLY A 632 -31.54 -25.64 -17.22
C GLY A 632 -30.71 -26.05 -18.43
N SER A 633 -30.76 -25.28 -19.53
CA SER A 633 -29.97 -25.54 -20.74
C SER A 633 -28.47 -25.34 -20.49
N LEU A 634 -28.12 -24.28 -19.75
CA LEU A 634 -26.73 -24.01 -19.34
C LEU A 634 -26.17 -25.12 -18.44
N SER A 635 -26.97 -25.72 -17.58
CA SER A 635 -26.52 -26.82 -16.72
C SER A 635 -26.13 -28.09 -17.47
N GLN A 636 -26.74 -28.33 -18.63
CA GLN A 636 -26.41 -29.48 -19.48
C GLN A 636 -25.15 -29.24 -20.30
N GLN A 637 -24.95 -28.01 -20.79
CA GLN A 637 -23.80 -27.64 -21.61
C GLN A 637 -22.55 -27.32 -20.78
N LEU A 638 -22.72 -26.66 -19.63
CA LEU A 638 -21.65 -26.15 -18.76
C LEU A 638 -21.87 -26.61 -17.31
N PRO A 639 -21.80 -27.92 -17.03
CA PRO A 639 -22.12 -28.46 -15.71
C PRO A 639 -21.26 -27.89 -14.58
N TRP A 640 -20.02 -27.49 -14.88
CA TRP A 640 -19.10 -26.90 -13.90
C TRP A 640 -19.53 -25.52 -13.37
N LEU A 641 -20.39 -24.77 -14.06
CA LEU A 641 -20.87 -23.45 -13.57
C LEU A 641 -21.88 -23.56 -12.43
N LEU A 642 -22.63 -24.66 -12.36
CA LEU A 642 -23.75 -24.82 -11.43
C LEU A 642 -23.46 -25.85 -10.33
N GLU A 643 -22.26 -26.42 -10.31
CA GLU A 643 -21.90 -27.53 -9.45
C GLU A 643 -21.63 -27.09 -7.99
N LYS A 644 -22.42 -27.64 -7.07
CA LYS A 644 -22.38 -27.31 -5.63
C LYS A 644 -21.45 -28.21 -4.79
N ASP A 645 -21.00 -29.33 -5.37
CA ASP A 645 -20.09 -30.41 -4.92
C ASP A 645 -18.55 -30.35 -5.20
N HIS A 646 -17.64 -30.32 -4.20
CA HIS A 646 -16.20 -30.61 -4.47
C HIS A 646 -15.92 -32.09 -4.78
N THR A 647 -16.71 -33.01 -4.21
CA THR A 647 -16.62 -34.45 -4.49
C THR A 647 -16.92 -34.76 -5.95
N VAL A 648 -17.79 -33.95 -6.56
CA VAL A 648 -18.12 -34.09 -7.97
C VAL A 648 -16.97 -33.56 -8.85
N MET A 649 -16.32 -32.44 -8.49
CA MET A 649 -15.09 -31.96 -9.15
C MET A 649 -13.94 -32.99 -9.16
N ALA A 650 -13.69 -33.67 -8.03
CA ALA A 650 -12.73 -34.78 -7.98
C ALA A 650 -13.22 -36.01 -8.80
N HIS A 651 -14.54 -36.20 -8.87
CA HIS A 651 -15.14 -37.20 -9.74
C HIS A 651 -14.86 -36.89 -11.22
N TRP A 652 -14.89 -35.62 -11.67
CA TRP A 652 -14.47 -35.26 -13.04
C TRP A 652 -13.02 -35.71 -13.30
N GLU A 653 -12.05 -35.34 -12.47
CA GLU A 653 -10.66 -35.82 -12.66
C GLU A 653 -10.56 -37.36 -12.74
N SER A 654 -11.31 -38.09 -11.92
CA SER A 654 -11.31 -39.56 -11.90
C SER A 654 -12.04 -40.20 -13.09
N ARG A 655 -13.14 -39.59 -13.54
CA ARG A 655 -14.01 -40.04 -14.64
C ARG A 655 -13.28 -39.87 -15.97
N PHE A 656 -12.58 -38.75 -16.15
CA PHE A 656 -11.84 -38.45 -17.37
C PHE A 656 -10.43 -39.05 -17.40
N ALA A 657 -9.93 -39.59 -16.28
CA ALA A 657 -8.66 -40.31 -16.21
C ALA A 657 -8.77 -41.82 -16.49
N LYS A 658 -9.95 -42.42 -16.36
CA LYS A 658 -10.17 -43.86 -16.61
C LYS A 658 -10.78 -44.07 -17.99
N VAL A 659 -10.10 -44.84 -18.84
CA VAL A 659 -10.67 -45.36 -20.10
C VAL A 659 -11.85 -46.25 -19.73
N GLY A 660 -13.07 -45.84 -20.08
CA GLY A 660 -14.26 -46.65 -19.89
C GLY A 660 -14.22 -47.94 -20.73
N PRO A 661 -15.00 -48.98 -20.36
CA PRO A 661 -15.01 -50.26 -21.07
C PRO A 661 -15.49 -50.17 -22.55
N GLU A 662 -16.05 -49.04 -22.98
CA GLU A 662 -16.57 -48.83 -24.34
C GLU A 662 -15.57 -48.16 -25.31
N GLY A 663 -14.32 -47.90 -24.92
CA GLY A 663 -13.29 -47.41 -25.85
C GLY A 663 -13.48 -45.98 -26.38
N VAL A 664 -14.48 -45.24 -25.90
CA VAL A 664 -14.58 -43.79 -26.12
C VAL A 664 -13.60 -43.11 -25.16
N GLU A 665 -12.60 -42.39 -25.71
CA GLU A 665 -11.74 -41.54 -24.88
C GLU A 665 -12.63 -40.48 -24.20
N PRO A 666 -12.70 -40.44 -22.86
CA PRO A 666 -13.50 -39.43 -22.18
C PRO A 666 -12.89 -38.02 -22.35
N ARG A 667 -11.61 -37.94 -22.75
CA ARG A 667 -10.90 -36.71 -23.13
C ARG A 667 -11.49 -36.14 -24.42
N GLY A 668 -12.45 -35.23 -24.28
CA GLY A 668 -13.09 -34.58 -25.43
C GLY A 668 -14.52 -34.11 -25.16
N GLU A 669 -15.21 -34.68 -24.16
CA GLU A 669 -16.60 -34.28 -23.82
C GLU A 669 -16.69 -32.79 -23.46
N ILE A 670 -15.78 -32.29 -22.61
CA ILE A 670 -15.75 -30.87 -22.23
C ILE A 670 -15.46 -29.97 -23.43
N ALA A 671 -14.51 -30.36 -24.28
CA ALA A 671 -14.18 -29.60 -25.48
C ALA A 671 -15.36 -29.55 -26.46
N GLN A 672 -16.04 -30.68 -26.66
CA GLN A 672 -17.22 -30.77 -27.49
C GLN A 672 -18.36 -29.90 -26.94
N ASN A 673 -18.52 -29.82 -25.62
CA ASN A 673 -19.49 -28.92 -25.00
C ASN A 673 -19.19 -27.45 -25.36
N PHE A 674 -17.95 -26.98 -25.18
CA PHE A 674 -17.54 -25.63 -25.60
C PHE A 674 -17.74 -25.38 -27.10
N LEU A 675 -17.33 -26.31 -27.95
CA LEU A 675 -17.45 -26.16 -29.40
C LEU A 675 -18.91 -26.22 -29.89
N SER A 676 -19.76 -27.05 -29.26
CA SER A 676 -21.19 -27.10 -29.56
C SER A 676 -21.87 -25.79 -29.17
N LEU A 677 -21.46 -25.23 -28.04
CA LEU A 677 -21.95 -23.99 -27.49
C LEU A 677 -21.54 -22.77 -28.35
N LEU A 678 -20.33 -22.77 -28.90
CA LEU A 678 -19.85 -21.78 -29.88
C LEU A 678 -20.50 -21.89 -31.26
N LYS A 679 -21.00 -23.08 -31.63
CA LYS A 679 -21.71 -23.32 -32.90
C LYS A 679 -23.19 -22.93 -32.83
N SER A 680 -23.77 -22.92 -31.64
CA SER A 680 -25.08 -22.30 -31.37
C SER A 680 -24.94 -20.80 -31.14
N ASP A 681 -25.97 -20.01 -31.43
CA ASP A 681 -26.02 -18.59 -31.00
C ASP A 681 -25.91 -18.56 -29.46
N PHE A 682 -24.72 -18.24 -28.96
CA PHE A 682 -24.37 -18.33 -27.55
C PHE A 682 -25.25 -17.35 -26.74
N PRO A 683 -25.96 -17.79 -25.69
CA PRO A 683 -27.07 -17.02 -25.13
C PRO A 683 -26.70 -16.08 -23.97
N ILE A 684 -25.42 -15.93 -23.59
CA ILE A 684 -25.03 -15.07 -22.44
C ILE A 684 -24.71 -13.66 -22.93
N GLN A 685 -25.57 -12.70 -22.57
CA GLN A 685 -25.37 -11.28 -22.83
C GLN A 685 -25.18 -10.56 -21.49
N LEU A 686 -24.02 -9.91 -21.32
CA LEU A 686 -23.67 -9.18 -20.10
C LEU A 686 -23.76 -7.68 -20.35
N GLU A 687 -24.38 -6.97 -19.42
CA GLU A 687 -24.40 -5.50 -19.40
C GLU A 687 -23.08 -4.94 -18.84
N ASP A 688 -22.77 -3.66 -19.11
CA ASP A 688 -21.52 -3.03 -18.63
C ASP A 688 -21.39 -3.07 -17.08
N GLU A 689 -22.51 -2.97 -16.34
CA GLU A 689 -22.50 -3.13 -14.87
C GLU A 689 -22.10 -4.55 -14.45
N GLN A 690 -22.66 -5.58 -15.11
CA GLN A 690 -22.34 -6.99 -14.85
C GLN A 690 -20.89 -7.32 -15.24
N LEU A 691 -20.41 -6.71 -16.32
CA LEU A 691 -19.02 -6.83 -16.78
C LEU A 691 -18.06 -6.14 -15.80
N GLY A 692 -18.44 -4.97 -15.26
CA GLY A 692 -17.71 -4.28 -14.20
C GLY A 692 -17.64 -5.09 -12.91
N ASP A 693 -18.76 -5.71 -12.50
CA ASP A 693 -18.80 -6.63 -11.35
C ASP A 693 -17.90 -7.85 -11.54
N LEU A 694 -17.92 -8.47 -12.72
CA LEU A 694 -17.02 -9.59 -13.04
C LEU A 694 -15.57 -9.16 -13.09
N LEU A 695 -15.25 -7.98 -13.64
CA LEU A 695 -13.90 -7.43 -13.63
C LEU A 695 -13.41 -7.20 -12.19
N GLY A 696 -14.28 -6.70 -11.30
CA GLY A 696 -14.01 -6.62 -9.86
C GLY A 696 -13.67 -7.99 -9.25
N LEU A 697 -14.38 -9.06 -9.63
CA LEU A 697 -14.06 -10.42 -9.20
C LEU A 697 -12.76 -10.95 -9.81
N LEU A 698 -12.46 -10.65 -11.07
CA LEU A 698 -11.18 -11.02 -11.69
C LEU A 698 -9.99 -10.35 -10.99
N ASN A 699 -10.15 -9.10 -10.53
CA ASN A 699 -9.13 -8.42 -9.73
C ASN A 699 -8.92 -9.08 -8.36
N ILE A 700 -9.96 -9.65 -7.76
CA ILE A 700 -9.82 -10.47 -6.55
C ILE A 700 -9.08 -11.77 -6.87
N ILE A 701 -9.38 -12.41 -8.00
CA ILE A 701 -8.71 -13.64 -8.45
C ILE A 701 -7.23 -13.39 -8.76
N SER A 702 -6.89 -12.25 -9.36
CA SER A 702 -5.51 -11.88 -9.67
C SER A 702 -4.66 -11.64 -8.42
N ALA A 703 -5.28 -11.19 -7.33
CA ALA A 703 -4.63 -11.03 -6.02
C ALA A 703 -4.40 -12.37 -5.30
N LEU A 704 -4.99 -13.48 -5.74
CA LEU A 704 -4.76 -14.81 -5.17
C LEU A 704 -3.48 -15.44 -5.69
N HIS A 705 -2.81 -16.22 -4.83
CA HIS A 705 -1.69 -17.07 -5.23
C HIS A 705 -2.18 -18.28 -6.05
N LEU A 706 -2.47 -18.09 -7.34
CA LEU A 706 -3.05 -19.11 -8.23
C LEU A 706 -2.20 -20.39 -8.34
N ASP A 707 -0.90 -20.31 -8.09
CA ASP A 707 0.02 -21.46 -8.07
C ASP A 707 -0.21 -22.41 -6.88
N SER A 708 -0.84 -21.92 -5.81
CA SER A 708 -1.14 -22.67 -4.59
C SER A 708 -2.46 -23.44 -4.64
N LEU A 709 -3.22 -23.31 -5.73
CA LEU A 709 -4.51 -23.97 -5.88
C LEU A 709 -4.37 -25.49 -5.93
N LEU A 710 -5.19 -26.20 -5.13
CA LEU A 710 -5.31 -27.65 -5.24
C LEU A 710 -5.83 -28.04 -6.64
N PRO A 711 -5.43 -29.22 -7.18
CA PRO A 711 -5.82 -29.70 -8.51
C PRO A 711 -7.29 -29.49 -8.93
N PRO A 712 -8.31 -29.86 -8.12
CA PRO A 712 -9.70 -29.67 -8.54
C PRO A 712 -10.08 -28.19 -8.66
N HIS A 713 -9.58 -27.33 -7.76
CA HIS A 713 -9.83 -25.89 -7.82
C HIS A 713 -9.13 -25.26 -9.02
N HIS A 714 -7.92 -25.72 -9.33
CA HIS A 714 -7.17 -25.28 -10.51
C HIS A 714 -7.95 -25.59 -11.80
N LEU A 715 -8.45 -26.81 -11.95
CA LEU A 715 -9.29 -27.20 -13.10
C LEU A 715 -10.57 -26.36 -13.18
N HIS A 716 -11.29 -26.21 -12.06
CA HIS A 716 -12.53 -25.44 -12.03
C HIS A 716 -12.32 -23.98 -12.42
N TYR A 717 -11.29 -23.32 -11.89
CA TYR A 717 -10.97 -21.93 -12.25
C TYR A 717 -10.52 -21.78 -13.69
N PHE A 718 -9.76 -22.74 -14.22
CA PHE A 718 -9.41 -22.75 -15.64
C PHE A 718 -10.67 -22.82 -16.52
N LEU A 719 -11.60 -23.73 -16.22
CA LEU A 719 -12.86 -23.86 -16.95
C LEU A 719 -13.76 -22.63 -16.79
N LEU A 720 -13.84 -22.05 -15.59
CA LEU A 720 -14.61 -20.84 -15.31
C LEU A 720 -14.06 -19.63 -16.09
N LEU A 721 -12.75 -19.40 -16.06
CA LEU A 721 -12.09 -18.32 -16.81
C LEU A 721 -12.22 -18.53 -18.33
N LEU A 722 -12.07 -19.77 -18.81
CA LEU A 722 -12.28 -20.09 -20.23
C LEU A 722 -13.73 -19.84 -20.64
N THR A 723 -14.70 -20.20 -19.79
CA THR A 723 -16.12 -19.91 -20.02
C THR A 723 -16.37 -18.41 -20.10
N MET A 724 -15.83 -17.64 -19.16
CA MET A 724 -15.92 -16.18 -19.15
C MET A 724 -15.34 -15.58 -20.43
N ALA A 725 -14.13 -15.97 -20.83
CA ALA A 725 -13.47 -15.47 -22.03
C ALA A 725 -14.23 -15.83 -23.33
N VAL A 726 -14.85 -17.01 -23.38
CA VAL A 726 -15.54 -17.52 -24.57
C VAL A 726 -16.98 -17.00 -24.69
N SER A 727 -17.59 -16.65 -23.56
CA SER A 727 -19.00 -16.24 -23.49
C SER A 727 -19.27 -14.77 -23.82
N THR A 728 -18.26 -13.91 -23.81
CA THR A 728 -18.44 -12.48 -24.05
C THR A 728 -18.53 -12.18 -25.55
N GLN A 729 -19.72 -12.30 -26.13
CA GLN A 729 -19.97 -11.94 -27.53
C GLN A 729 -20.37 -10.46 -27.64
N GLY A 730 -19.53 -9.67 -28.32
CA GLY A 730 -19.62 -8.21 -28.37
C GLY A 730 -20.85 -7.69 -29.14
N ARG A 731 -21.78 -7.07 -28.40
CA ARG A 731 -22.59 -5.95 -28.93
C ARG A 731 -22.21 -4.61 -28.30
N SER A 732 -21.45 -4.60 -27.19
CA SER A 732 -20.91 -3.39 -26.56
C SER A 732 -19.49 -3.09 -27.08
N CYS A 733 -19.35 -2.03 -27.87
CA CYS A 733 -18.07 -1.44 -28.25
C CYS A 733 -17.45 -0.66 -27.06
N SER A 734 -17.30 -1.29 -25.89
CA SER A 734 -16.75 -0.65 -24.68
C SER A 734 -15.32 -1.12 -24.41
N SER A 735 -14.42 -0.20 -24.05
CA SER A 735 -13.05 -0.49 -23.60
C SER A 735 -13.01 -1.47 -22.42
N LEU A 736 -14.09 -1.50 -21.63
CA LEU A 736 -14.33 -2.42 -20.52
C LEU A 736 -14.33 -3.89 -20.96
N ALA A 737 -14.94 -4.22 -22.11
CA ALA A 737 -15.03 -5.60 -22.61
C ALA A 737 -13.65 -6.14 -23.01
N LEU A 738 -12.83 -5.29 -23.62
CA LEU A 738 -11.46 -5.65 -23.97
C LEU A 738 -10.57 -5.78 -22.73
N GLN A 739 -10.73 -4.90 -21.75
CA GLN A 739 -10.05 -5.01 -20.44
C GLN A 739 -10.42 -6.32 -19.75
N PHE A 740 -11.71 -6.69 -19.72
CA PHE A 740 -12.19 -7.94 -19.16
C PHE A 740 -11.58 -9.18 -19.84
N LEU A 741 -11.58 -9.22 -21.17
CA LEU A 741 -10.96 -10.30 -21.94
C LEU A 741 -9.46 -10.39 -21.67
N THR A 742 -8.78 -9.23 -21.67
CA THR A 742 -7.34 -9.14 -21.36
C THR A 742 -7.04 -9.75 -20.00
N THR A 743 -7.80 -9.40 -18.96
CA THR A 743 -7.64 -9.96 -17.62
C THR A 743 -7.94 -11.46 -17.58
N CYS A 744 -8.96 -11.95 -18.30
CA CYS A 744 -9.25 -13.38 -18.39
C CYS A 744 -8.06 -14.19 -18.94
N TYR A 745 -7.49 -13.76 -20.08
CA TYR A 745 -6.37 -14.47 -20.69
C TYR A 745 -5.06 -14.33 -19.90
N GLN A 746 -4.84 -13.19 -19.22
CA GLN A 746 -3.72 -13.06 -18.28
C GLN A 746 -3.80 -14.11 -17.16
N LEU A 747 -4.98 -14.27 -16.54
CA LEU A 747 -5.17 -15.24 -15.46
C LEU A 747 -5.12 -16.69 -15.96
N LEU A 748 -5.66 -16.97 -17.14
CA LEU A 748 -5.51 -18.28 -17.79
C LEU A 748 -4.03 -18.60 -18.05
N ALA A 749 -3.23 -17.63 -18.52
CA ALA A 749 -1.80 -17.80 -18.71
C ALA A 749 -1.04 -17.99 -17.37
N CYS A 750 -1.49 -17.36 -16.27
CA CYS A 750 -0.94 -17.65 -14.94
C CYS A 750 -1.21 -19.11 -14.54
N LEU A 751 -2.44 -19.60 -14.70
CA LEU A 751 -2.77 -21.01 -14.40
C LEU A 751 -1.97 -22.00 -15.25
N GLN A 752 -1.70 -21.69 -16.52
CA GLN A 752 -0.87 -22.56 -17.38
C GLN A 752 0.57 -22.71 -16.89
N ARG A 753 1.13 -21.68 -16.26
CA ARG A 753 2.48 -21.73 -15.67
C ARG A 753 2.50 -22.40 -14.30
N GLY A 754 1.33 -22.56 -13.67
CA GLY A 754 1.21 -23.09 -12.32
C GLY A 754 1.52 -24.58 -12.21
N ARG A 755 1.87 -25.01 -11.00
CA ARG A 755 2.30 -26.39 -10.68
C ARG A 755 1.29 -27.47 -11.12
N ASN A 756 -0.01 -27.14 -11.11
CA ASN A 756 -1.11 -28.05 -11.40
C ASN A 756 -1.68 -27.92 -12.82
N ALA A 757 -1.02 -27.19 -13.73
CA ALA A 757 -1.47 -27.01 -15.12
C ALA A 757 -1.73 -28.34 -15.86
N ARG A 758 -0.96 -29.39 -15.54
CA ARG A 758 -1.13 -30.73 -16.12
C ARG A 758 -2.50 -31.35 -15.85
N CYS A 759 -3.22 -30.92 -14.82
CA CYS A 759 -4.56 -31.42 -14.51
C CYS A 759 -5.58 -31.01 -15.59
N VAL A 760 -5.43 -29.84 -16.22
CA VAL A 760 -6.27 -29.40 -17.34
C VAL A 760 -6.11 -30.35 -18.53
N PHE A 761 -4.86 -30.71 -18.86
CA PHE A 761 -4.54 -31.58 -20.00
C PHE A 761 -4.90 -33.05 -19.79
N ARG A 762 -5.33 -33.43 -18.57
CA ARG A 762 -5.95 -34.75 -18.35
C ARG A 762 -7.38 -34.80 -18.88
N VAL A 763 -8.03 -33.66 -19.08
CA VAL A 763 -9.46 -33.55 -19.39
C VAL A 763 -9.73 -32.94 -20.78
N MET A 764 -8.88 -32.01 -21.26
CA MET A 764 -8.96 -31.42 -22.60
C MET A 764 -7.62 -31.50 -23.32
N TYR A 765 -7.63 -31.72 -24.64
CA TYR A 765 -6.40 -31.61 -25.43
C TYR A 765 -6.00 -30.14 -25.61
N VAL A 766 -4.69 -29.89 -25.72
CA VAL A 766 -4.14 -28.57 -26.02
C VAL A 766 -4.72 -28.02 -27.33
N SER A 767 -4.82 -28.90 -28.34
CA SER A 767 -5.43 -28.58 -29.63
C SER A 767 -6.89 -28.16 -29.51
N ASP A 768 -7.66 -28.78 -28.61
CA ASP A 768 -9.05 -28.41 -28.38
C ASP A 768 -9.16 -27.03 -27.72
N ILE A 769 -8.31 -26.74 -26.71
CA ILE A 769 -8.28 -25.42 -26.05
C ILE A 769 -7.94 -24.32 -27.06
N PHE A 770 -6.96 -24.59 -27.94
CA PHE A 770 -6.58 -23.69 -29.02
C PHE A 770 -7.74 -23.41 -29.97
N GLU A 771 -8.44 -24.48 -30.41
CA GLU A 771 -9.61 -24.38 -31.29
C GLU A 771 -10.76 -23.58 -30.64
N ILE A 772 -11.09 -23.86 -29.36
CA ILE A 772 -12.14 -23.15 -28.62
C ILE A 772 -11.86 -21.65 -28.55
N VAL A 773 -10.63 -21.28 -28.17
CA VAL A 773 -10.22 -19.87 -28.01
C VAL A 773 -10.34 -19.12 -29.34
N LEU A 774 -9.83 -19.67 -30.44
CA LEU A 774 -9.90 -18.99 -31.73
C LEU A 774 -11.29 -18.98 -32.35
N THR A 775 -12.05 -20.06 -32.18
CA THR A 775 -13.44 -20.12 -32.63
C THR A 775 -14.29 -19.05 -31.94
N SER A 776 -13.97 -18.72 -30.69
CA SER A 776 -14.59 -17.61 -29.97
C SER A 776 -14.09 -16.24 -30.43
N LEU A 777 -12.76 -16.05 -30.52
CA LEU A 777 -12.18 -14.73 -30.70
C LEU A 777 -12.37 -14.17 -32.12
N LEU A 778 -12.29 -15.01 -33.16
CA LEU A 778 -12.37 -14.57 -34.56
C LEU A 778 -13.70 -13.86 -34.91
N PRO A 779 -14.88 -14.34 -34.48
CA PRO A 779 -16.12 -13.58 -34.62
C PRO A 779 -16.14 -12.32 -33.75
N THR A 780 -15.68 -12.40 -32.48
CA THR A 780 -15.72 -11.24 -31.56
C THR A 780 -14.83 -10.09 -31.99
N SER A 781 -13.70 -10.36 -32.65
CA SER A 781 -12.81 -9.32 -33.17
C SER A 781 -13.49 -8.42 -34.20
N GLY A 782 -14.51 -8.93 -34.90
CA GLY A 782 -15.30 -8.11 -35.83
C GLY A 782 -16.38 -7.26 -35.19
N GLY A 783 -16.66 -7.47 -33.90
CA GLY A 783 -17.59 -6.66 -33.12
C GLY A 783 -16.96 -5.45 -32.43
N PHE A 784 -15.63 -5.37 -32.36
CA PHE A 784 -14.94 -4.22 -31.75
C PHE A 784 -14.82 -3.05 -32.72
N CYS A 785 -15.34 -1.88 -32.32
CA CYS A 785 -15.23 -0.61 -33.05
C CYS A 785 -13.86 0.07 -32.83
N LEU A 786 -12.74 -0.65 -32.96
CA LEU A 786 -11.39 -0.14 -32.64
C LEU A 786 -10.55 0.08 -33.91
N GLU A 787 -9.60 1.02 -33.84
CA GLU A 787 -8.56 1.14 -34.85
C GLU A 787 -7.55 -0.01 -34.75
N VAL A 788 -6.95 -0.38 -35.87
CA VAL A 788 -6.01 -1.52 -36.01
C VAL A 788 -4.75 -1.35 -35.14
N ASP A 789 -4.41 -0.11 -34.79
CA ASP A 789 -3.25 0.28 -34.00
C ASP A 789 -3.63 0.80 -32.59
N ASP A 790 -4.86 0.54 -32.13
CA ASP A 790 -5.27 0.92 -30.77
C ASP A 790 -4.40 0.20 -29.71
N PRO A 791 -3.82 0.93 -28.73
CA PRO A 791 -2.90 0.35 -27.76
C PRO A 791 -3.53 -0.75 -26.90
N SER A 792 -4.83 -0.65 -26.60
CA SER A 792 -5.54 -1.66 -25.81
C SER A 792 -5.74 -2.96 -26.60
N TRP A 793 -5.94 -2.86 -27.92
CA TRP A 793 -6.01 -4.01 -28.82
C TRP A 793 -4.65 -4.69 -28.98
N LEU A 794 -3.57 -3.91 -29.15
CA LEU A 794 -2.21 -4.45 -29.23
C LEU A 794 -1.80 -5.17 -27.94
N GLN A 795 -2.13 -4.60 -26.77
CA GLN A 795 -1.93 -5.26 -25.48
C GLN A 795 -2.69 -6.59 -25.40
N PHE A 796 -3.94 -6.61 -25.86
CA PHE A 796 -4.75 -7.83 -25.89
C PHE A 796 -4.13 -8.91 -26.81
N LEU A 797 -3.70 -8.54 -28.02
CA LEU A 797 -3.01 -9.45 -28.94
C LEU A 797 -1.73 -10.04 -28.32
N GLN A 798 -0.96 -9.23 -27.60
CA GLN A 798 0.25 -9.70 -26.91
C GLN A 798 -0.09 -10.72 -25.81
N VAL A 799 -1.14 -10.48 -25.02
CA VAL A 799 -1.59 -11.37 -23.95
C VAL A 799 -2.08 -12.70 -24.53
N VAL A 800 -2.96 -12.66 -25.55
CA VAL A 800 -3.49 -13.87 -26.19
C VAL A 800 -2.38 -14.63 -26.91
N GLY A 801 -1.51 -13.95 -27.65
CA GLY A 801 -0.37 -14.56 -28.31
C GLY A 801 0.54 -15.29 -27.31
N SER A 802 0.85 -14.65 -26.19
CA SER A 802 1.66 -15.23 -25.11
C SER A 802 0.99 -16.45 -24.47
N PHE A 803 -0.33 -16.40 -24.26
CA PHE A 803 -1.12 -17.54 -23.78
C PHE A 803 -1.09 -18.73 -24.75
N LEU A 804 -1.29 -18.49 -26.06
CA LEU A 804 -1.27 -19.55 -27.07
C LEU A 804 0.13 -20.14 -27.24
N GLU A 805 1.16 -19.31 -27.20
CA GLU A 805 2.56 -19.74 -27.24
C GLU A 805 2.88 -20.69 -26.07
N GLN A 806 2.50 -20.31 -24.85
CA GLN A 806 2.69 -21.14 -23.65
C GLN A 806 1.92 -22.45 -23.74
N LEU A 807 0.66 -22.39 -24.19
CA LEU A 807 -0.17 -23.56 -24.44
C LEU A 807 0.53 -24.57 -25.37
N MET A 808 1.16 -24.08 -26.45
CA MET A 808 1.93 -24.92 -27.38
C MET A 808 3.27 -25.40 -26.79
N GLN A 809 3.99 -24.56 -26.04
CA GLN A 809 5.24 -24.95 -25.37
C GLN A 809 5.00 -26.07 -24.33
N MET A 810 3.84 -26.08 -23.67
CA MET A 810 3.46 -27.14 -22.73
C MET A 810 3.35 -28.53 -23.39
N LEU A 811 3.05 -28.62 -24.70
CA LEU A 811 3.09 -29.88 -25.45
C LEU A 811 4.48 -30.51 -25.43
N ILE A 812 5.50 -29.67 -25.61
CA ILE A 812 6.92 -30.05 -25.63
C ILE A 812 7.33 -30.54 -24.25
N GLN A 813 7.10 -29.71 -23.23
CA GLN A 813 7.53 -29.97 -21.86
C GLN A 813 6.81 -31.18 -21.24
N SER A 814 5.57 -31.43 -21.63
CA SER A 814 4.74 -32.53 -21.10
C SER A 814 4.85 -33.83 -21.90
N ARG A 815 5.74 -33.90 -22.92
CA ARG A 815 5.94 -35.07 -23.81
C ARG A 815 4.64 -35.62 -24.40
N LEU A 816 3.69 -34.74 -24.73
CA LEU A 816 2.43 -35.13 -25.37
C LEU A 816 2.67 -35.44 -26.86
N SER A 817 1.69 -36.06 -27.53
CA SER A 817 1.79 -36.40 -28.95
C SER A 817 1.88 -35.13 -29.82
N LEU A 818 3.11 -34.72 -30.13
CA LEU A 818 3.41 -33.48 -30.85
C LEU A 818 2.76 -33.46 -32.24
N VAL A 819 2.93 -34.54 -33.01
CA VAL A 819 2.40 -34.66 -34.38
C VAL A 819 0.88 -34.53 -34.40
N LEU A 820 0.18 -35.14 -33.46
CA LEU A 820 -1.29 -35.13 -33.42
C LEU A 820 -1.84 -33.75 -33.02
N ASN A 821 -1.25 -33.12 -31.99
CA ASN A 821 -1.73 -31.81 -31.52
C ASN A 821 -1.40 -30.69 -32.50
N PHE A 822 -0.15 -30.62 -32.98
CA PHE A 822 0.22 -29.63 -34.00
C PHE A 822 -0.49 -29.90 -35.33
N GLY A 823 -0.73 -31.16 -35.69
CA GLY A 823 -1.54 -31.52 -36.85
C GLY A 823 -2.97 -30.97 -36.77
N LYS A 824 -3.64 -31.15 -35.62
CA LYS A 824 -4.97 -30.58 -35.38
C LYS A 824 -4.96 -29.04 -35.42
N ILE A 825 -3.96 -28.40 -34.82
CA ILE A 825 -3.83 -26.93 -34.82
C ILE A 825 -3.63 -26.40 -36.25
N THR A 826 -2.68 -26.95 -37.00
CA THR A 826 -2.40 -26.51 -38.39
C THR A 826 -3.59 -26.76 -39.32
N THR A 827 -4.29 -27.88 -39.15
CA THR A 827 -5.51 -28.18 -39.93
C THR A 827 -6.71 -27.32 -39.54
N PHE A 828 -6.80 -26.86 -38.30
CA PHE A 828 -7.81 -25.87 -37.90
C PHE A 828 -7.49 -24.50 -38.49
N LEU A 829 -6.25 -24.02 -38.34
CA LEU A 829 -5.82 -22.72 -38.89
C LEU A 829 -5.96 -22.65 -40.41
N SER A 830 -5.75 -23.76 -41.13
CA SER A 830 -5.95 -23.82 -42.58
C SER A 830 -7.40 -23.57 -43.02
N ARG A 831 -8.37 -23.85 -42.14
CA ARG A 831 -9.79 -23.62 -42.38
C ARG A 831 -10.19 -22.17 -42.10
N CYS A 832 -9.42 -21.46 -41.28
CA CYS A 832 -9.59 -20.03 -41.03
C CYS A 832 -9.04 -19.24 -42.22
N LYS A 833 -9.92 -18.75 -43.11
CA LYS A 833 -9.50 -18.03 -44.33
C LYS A 833 -9.08 -16.58 -44.03
N LEU A 834 -7.83 -16.19 -44.33
CA LEU A 834 -7.44 -14.78 -44.52
C LEU A 834 -8.02 -14.28 -45.85
N HIS A 835 -8.73 -13.15 -45.86
CA HIS A 835 -9.36 -12.66 -47.10
C HIS A 835 -8.35 -12.03 -48.07
N THR A 836 -8.55 -12.36 -49.35
CA THR A 836 -8.21 -11.56 -50.53
C THR A 836 -9.46 -10.77 -50.94
N GLU A 837 -9.34 -9.46 -51.18
CA GLU A 837 -10.42 -8.47 -51.40
C GLU A 837 -11.27 -8.63 -52.69
N ALA A 838 -11.37 -9.81 -53.30
CA ALA A 838 -12.01 -9.95 -54.62
C ALA A 838 -13.00 -11.12 -54.72
N ALA A 839 -14.12 -11.06 -53.99
CA ALA A 839 -15.46 -11.49 -54.42
C ALA A 839 -16.42 -11.53 -53.23
N PHE A 840 -17.43 -10.66 -53.24
CA PHE A 840 -18.57 -10.73 -52.32
C PHE A 840 -19.46 -11.93 -52.69
N SER A 841 -19.51 -12.95 -51.84
CA SER A 841 -20.56 -13.98 -51.88
C SER A 841 -20.76 -14.61 -50.50
N GLU A 842 -22.03 -14.73 -50.12
CA GLU A 842 -22.55 -15.20 -48.85
C GLU A 842 -22.23 -16.68 -48.57
N GLN A 843 -21.47 -16.94 -47.50
CA GLN A 843 -21.68 -17.98 -46.46
C GLN A 843 -20.37 -18.18 -45.68
N LEU A 844 -20.44 -17.92 -44.36
CA LEU A 844 -19.38 -17.73 -43.37
C LEU A 844 -18.82 -16.30 -43.34
N GLY A 845 -19.31 -15.52 -42.36
CA GLY A 845 -19.25 -14.06 -42.29
C GLY A 845 -17.88 -13.43 -42.48
N ASN A 846 -17.90 -12.29 -43.18
CA ASN A 846 -16.85 -11.29 -43.36
C ASN A 846 -15.91 -11.19 -42.14
N GLN A 847 -14.64 -11.62 -42.26
CA GLN A 847 -13.67 -11.45 -41.17
C GLN A 847 -13.13 -10.02 -41.16
N SER A 848 -13.20 -9.37 -40.00
CA SER A 848 -12.69 -8.02 -39.73
C SER A 848 -11.15 -7.93 -39.81
N PRO A 849 -10.56 -6.75 -40.08
CA PRO A 849 -9.11 -6.54 -40.07
C PRO A 849 -8.42 -6.96 -38.76
N LEU A 850 -9.10 -6.78 -37.62
CA LEU A 850 -8.64 -7.22 -36.30
C LEU A 850 -8.52 -8.76 -36.21
N GLY A 851 -9.48 -9.49 -36.80
CA GLY A 851 -9.47 -10.95 -36.89
C GLY A 851 -8.28 -11.48 -37.71
N SER A 852 -7.93 -10.79 -38.80
CA SER A 852 -6.74 -11.10 -39.60
C SER A 852 -5.44 -10.92 -38.81
N GLN A 853 -5.32 -9.86 -37.99
CA GLN A 853 -4.18 -9.69 -37.09
C GLN A 853 -4.08 -10.80 -36.04
N LEU A 854 -5.21 -11.18 -35.43
CA LEU A 854 -5.24 -12.27 -34.47
C LEU A 854 -4.76 -13.60 -35.10
N LEU A 855 -5.27 -13.94 -36.29
CA LEU A 855 -4.87 -15.15 -37.00
C LEU A 855 -3.37 -15.11 -37.36
N LEU A 856 -2.87 -13.95 -37.76
CA LEU A 856 -1.46 -13.74 -38.05
C LEU A 856 -0.59 -13.98 -36.79
N VAL A 857 -0.96 -13.40 -35.64
CA VAL A 857 -0.28 -13.63 -34.35
C VAL A 857 -0.27 -15.13 -34.00
N CYS A 858 -1.38 -15.84 -34.23
CA CYS A 858 -1.46 -17.28 -33.96
C CYS A 858 -0.50 -18.10 -34.82
N LEU A 859 -0.45 -17.81 -36.12
CA LEU A 859 0.50 -18.43 -37.05
C LEU A 859 1.94 -18.08 -36.65
N THR A 860 2.21 -16.83 -36.25
CA THR A 860 3.53 -16.39 -35.78
C THR A 860 3.98 -17.21 -34.58
N LYS A 861 3.12 -17.34 -33.57
CA LYS A 861 3.42 -18.14 -32.37
C LYS A 861 3.58 -19.63 -32.68
N LEU A 862 2.78 -20.16 -33.60
CA LEU A 862 2.92 -21.55 -34.05
C LEU A 862 4.30 -21.80 -34.67
N CYS A 863 4.74 -20.92 -35.56
CA CYS A 863 6.06 -21.00 -36.20
C CYS A 863 7.21 -20.79 -35.20
N GLN A 864 7.08 -19.85 -34.26
CA GLN A 864 8.09 -19.62 -33.19
C GLN A 864 8.27 -20.85 -32.30
N VAL A 865 7.22 -21.63 -32.05
CA VAL A 865 7.29 -22.85 -31.24
C VAL A 865 7.74 -24.07 -32.07
N LEU A 866 7.20 -24.25 -33.27
CA LEU A 866 7.53 -25.40 -34.13
C LEU A 866 8.90 -25.30 -34.80
N GLY A 867 9.38 -24.11 -35.16
CA GLY A 867 10.64 -23.89 -35.87
C GLY A 867 11.86 -24.45 -35.12
N PRO A 868 12.15 -23.97 -33.89
CA PRO A 868 13.26 -24.46 -33.07
C PRO A 868 13.16 -25.96 -32.79
N LEU A 869 11.95 -26.47 -32.51
CA LEU A 869 11.72 -27.90 -32.30
C LEU A 869 12.14 -28.77 -33.50
N VAL A 870 11.81 -28.34 -34.71
CA VAL A 870 12.19 -29.03 -35.94
C VAL A 870 13.70 -28.93 -36.16
N LYS A 871 14.31 -27.77 -35.89
CA LYS A 871 15.76 -27.54 -35.99
C LYS A 871 16.56 -28.44 -35.03
N ASP A 872 16.23 -28.42 -33.75
CA ASP A 872 16.95 -29.17 -32.70
C ASP A 872 16.85 -30.68 -32.89
N ARG A 873 15.67 -31.19 -33.29
CA ARG A 873 15.48 -32.63 -33.54
C ARG A 873 16.03 -33.12 -34.88
N ARG A 874 16.20 -32.24 -35.87
CA ARG A 874 16.94 -32.55 -37.10
C ARG A 874 18.44 -32.72 -36.82
N GLN A 875 19.03 -31.90 -35.94
CA GLN A 875 20.42 -32.05 -35.51
C GLN A 875 20.67 -33.36 -34.75
N LEU A 876 19.64 -33.88 -34.06
CA LEU A 876 19.70 -35.15 -33.32
C LEU A 876 19.31 -36.42 -34.12
N GLN A 877 18.91 -36.30 -35.40
CA GLN A 877 18.39 -37.40 -36.24
C GLN A 877 17.14 -38.16 -35.69
N GLU A 878 16.34 -37.54 -34.81
CA GLU A 878 15.19 -38.19 -34.14
C GLU A 878 13.81 -37.54 -34.45
N ALA A 879 13.72 -36.63 -35.43
CA ALA A 879 12.46 -35.97 -35.76
C ALA A 879 11.52 -36.85 -36.62
N PRO A 880 10.25 -37.08 -36.23
CA PRO A 880 9.26 -37.70 -37.13
C PRO A 880 9.04 -36.81 -38.37
N ALA A 881 9.04 -37.42 -39.56
CA ALA A 881 8.98 -36.74 -40.87
C ALA A 881 7.79 -35.77 -41.03
N SER A 882 6.72 -35.96 -40.26
CA SER A 882 5.50 -35.17 -40.31
C SER A 882 5.60 -33.78 -39.65
N LEU A 883 6.55 -33.53 -38.74
CA LEU A 883 6.66 -32.20 -38.08
C LEU A 883 7.18 -31.10 -39.03
N PRO A 884 8.23 -31.34 -39.86
CA PRO A 884 8.61 -30.41 -40.93
C PRO A 884 7.48 -30.07 -41.91
N GLU A 885 6.65 -31.04 -42.27
CA GLU A 885 5.51 -30.82 -43.18
C GLU A 885 4.46 -29.88 -42.57
N LEU A 886 4.17 -30.03 -41.27
CA LEU A 886 3.25 -29.15 -40.55
C LEU A 886 3.79 -27.72 -40.44
N LEU A 887 5.10 -27.57 -40.23
CA LEU A 887 5.77 -26.27 -40.22
C LEU A 887 5.67 -25.60 -41.60
N GLN A 888 5.94 -26.34 -42.68
CA GLN A 888 5.82 -25.83 -44.05
C GLN A 888 4.38 -25.37 -44.37
N GLN A 889 3.37 -26.12 -43.92
CA GLN A 889 1.97 -25.74 -44.08
C GLN A 889 1.62 -24.44 -43.34
N ALA A 890 2.10 -24.27 -42.09
CA ALA A 890 1.89 -23.04 -41.32
C ALA A 890 2.59 -21.83 -41.96
N MET A 891 3.81 -22.01 -42.46
CA MET A 891 4.57 -20.96 -43.17
C MET A 891 3.88 -20.53 -44.46
N LEU A 892 3.36 -21.47 -45.25
CA LEU A 892 2.62 -21.15 -46.47
C LEU A 892 1.38 -20.31 -46.15
N GLN A 893 0.62 -20.67 -45.11
CA GLN A 893 -0.56 -19.91 -44.68
C GLN A 893 -0.21 -18.50 -44.21
N MET A 894 0.85 -18.37 -43.40
CA MET A 894 1.36 -17.07 -42.97
C MET A 894 1.78 -16.19 -44.15
N ALA A 895 2.54 -16.75 -45.10
CA ALA A 895 2.96 -16.05 -46.31
C ALA A 895 1.75 -15.58 -47.15
N THR A 896 0.74 -16.43 -47.33
CA THR A 896 -0.50 -16.05 -48.04
C THR A 896 -1.29 -14.96 -47.31
N GLY A 897 -1.28 -14.95 -45.97
CA GLY A 897 -1.94 -13.93 -45.16
C GLY A 897 -1.22 -12.58 -45.17
N LEU A 898 0.08 -12.56 -45.43
CA LEU A 898 0.91 -11.35 -45.49
C LEU A 898 0.87 -10.65 -46.87
N GLN A 899 0.58 -11.39 -47.96
CA GLN A 899 0.52 -10.86 -49.33
C GLN A 899 -0.45 -9.67 -49.53
N PRO A 900 -1.68 -9.67 -48.98
CA PRO A 900 -2.64 -8.56 -49.15
C PRO A 900 -2.19 -7.26 -48.49
N CYS A 901 -1.43 -7.33 -47.39
CA CYS A 901 -0.98 -6.17 -46.63
C CYS A 901 0.17 -5.38 -47.30
N LEU A 902 0.68 -5.88 -48.42
CA LEU A 902 1.80 -5.31 -49.18
C LEU A 902 1.34 -4.51 -50.41
N VAL A 903 0.04 -4.46 -50.70
CA VAL A 903 -0.50 -3.65 -51.80
C VAL A 903 -0.40 -2.16 -51.41
N PRO A 904 0.26 -1.31 -52.23
CA PRO A 904 0.33 0.12 -51.96
C PRO A 904 -1.07 0.76 -52.15
N GLY A 905 -1.82 0.88 -51.06
CA GLY A 905 -3.10 1.60 -51.00
C GLY A 905 -2.93 2.97 -50.31
N THR A 906 -3.65 3.96 -50.79
CA THR A 906 -3.58 5.40 -50.45
C THR A 906 -3.98 5.77 -49.01
N ARG A 907 -3.29 5.26 -47.97
CA ARG A 907 -3.31 5.84 -46.61
C ARG A 907 -1.96 5.68 -45.91
N GLY A 908 -1.41 6.80 -45.43
CA GLY A 908 -0.09 6.88 -44.78
C GLY A 908 -0.01 6.29 -43.38
N HIS A 909 -0.41 5.02 -43.20
CA HIS A 909 -0.24 4.28 -41.95
C HIS A 909 0.98 3.33 -42.03
N CYS A 910 1.77 3.28 -40.95
CA CYS A 910 2.91 2.38 -40.81
C CYS A 910 2.51 0.90 -40.77
N LEU A 911 3.44 -0.01 -41.04
CA LEU A 911 3.23 -1.44 -40.88
C LEU A 911 2.90 -1.81 -39.42
N PRO A 912 1.78 -2.52 -39.15
CA PRO A 912 1.42 -2.94 -37.79
C PRO A 912 2.47 -3.87 -37.16
N SER A 913 2.68 -3.77 -35.85
CA SER A 913 3.66 -4.59 -35.10
C SER A 913 3.49 -6.11 -35.29
N ALA A 914 2.25 -6.59 -35.30
CA ALA A 914 1.93 -8.00 -35.51
C ALA A 914 2.39 -8.51 -36.88
N LEU A 915 2.33 -7.64 -37.90
CA LEU A 915 2.79 -7.97 -39.26
C LEU A 915 4.31 -8.06 -39.32
N LEU A 916 5.00 -7.07 -38.75
CA LEU A 916 6.47 -7.06 -38.68
C LEU A 916 7.01 -8.30 -37.95
N SER A 917 6.40 -8.64 -36.80
CA SER A 917 6.76 -9.85 -36.04
C SER A 917 6.52 -11.14 -36.84
N ALA A 918 5.43 -11.22 -37.60
CA ALA A 918 5.12 -12.37 -38.44
C ALA A 918 6.11 -12.54 -39.58
N VAL A 919 6.47 -11.46 -40.29
CA VAL A 919 7.45 -11.51 -41.39
C VAL A 919 8.84 -11.87 -40.86
N ALA A 920 9.26 -11.29 -39.73
CA ALA A 920 10.53 -11.62 -39.07
C ALA A 920 10.60 -13.11 -38.72
N THR A 921 9.52 -13.64 -38.12
CA THR A 921 9.42 -15.06 -37.77
C THR A 921 9.44 -15.96 -39.01
N LEU A 922 8.72 -15.60 -40.07
CA LEU A 922 8.72 -16.36 -41.32
C LEU A 922 10.13 -16.46 -41.91
N LEU A 923 10.86 -15.34 -41.91
CA LEU A 923 12.24 -15.26 -42.38
C LEU A 923 13.19 -16.09 -41.50
N GLU A 924 13.06 -15.99 -40.17
CA GLU A 924 13.86 -16.78 -39.22
C GLU A 924 13.70 -18.29 -39.47
N VAL A 925 12.46 -18.73 -39.66
CA VAL A 925 12.16 -20.15 -39.93
C VAL A 925 12.67 -20.56 -41.30
N ASP A 926 12.48 -19.75 -42.35
CA ASP A 926 13.02 -20.00 -43.70
C ASP A 926 14.55 -20.17 -43.66
N LEU A 927 15.28 -19.29 -42.94
CA LEU A 927 16.73 -19.38 -42.77
C LEU A 927 17.16 -20.62 -41.97
N SER A 928 16.36 -21.03 -40.99
CA SER A 928 16.63 -22.25 -40.22
C SER A 928 16.48 -23.54 -41.06
N GLN A 929 15.61 -23.52 -42.07
CA GLN A 929 15.41 -24.66 -42.98
C GLN A 929 16.43 -24.71 -44.12
N HIS A 930 17.00 -23.55 -44.47
CA HIS A 930 17.98 -23.39 -45.54
C HIS A 930 19.27 -22.73 -45.02
N PRO A 931 20.11 -23.48 -44.26
CA PRO A 931 21.36 -22.94 -43.72
C PRO A 931 22.33 -22.47 -44.81
N ASP A 932 22.19 -22.96 -46.05
CA ASP A 932 22.98 -22.55 -47.21
C ASP A 932 22.80 -21.07 -47.59
N TRP A 933 21.77 -20.41 -47.06
CA TRP A 933 21.49 -18.98 -47.25
C TRP A 933 22.23 -18.08 -46.26
N VAL A 934 22.82 -18.66 -45.21
CA VAL A 934 23.56 -17.95 -44.17
C VAL A 934 25.07 -18.10 -44.44
N GLY A 935 25.76 -16.97 -44.67
CA GLY A 935 27.20 -16.93 -44.96
C GLY A 935 27.58 -16.82 -46.44
N ILE A 936 28.88 -16.61 -46.70
CA ILE A 936 29.45 -16.41 -48.05
C ILE A 936 29.70 -17.78 -48.71
N SER A 937 28.63 -18.49 -49.10
CA SER A 937 28.74 -19.70 -49.90
C SER A 937 28.81 -19.33 -51.40
N GLN A 938 29.98 -19.60 -52.01
CA GLN A 938 30.24 -19.43 -53.45
C GLN A 938 29.84 -20.70 -54.20
N GLY A 939 28.56 -20.81 -54.58
CA GLY A 939 28.04 -21.90 -55.43
C GLY A 939 26.90 -21.41 -56.31
N MET A 940 26.95 -21.72 -57.61
CA MET A 940 26.18 -21.07 -58.68
C MET A 940 24.74 -21.58 -58.88
N ASP A 941 24.28 -22.60 -58.13
CA ASP A 941 22.88 -23.05 -58.17
C ASP A 941 22.15 -22.66 -56.87
N ARG A 942 21.82 -21.37 -56.73
CA ARG A 942 20.99 -20.89 -55.62
C ARG A 942 19.51 -21.09 -55.95
N VAL A 943 18.85 -22.01 -55.23
CA VAL A 943 17.38 -22.15 -55.26
C VAL A 943 16.77 -20.82 -54.80
N VAL A 944 15.93 -20.22 -55.64
CA VAL A 944 15.24 -18.96 -55.31
C VAL A 944 14.29 -19.20 -54.14
N PRO A 945 14.39 -18.45 -53.04
CA PRO A 945 13.51 -18.60 -51.88
C PRO A 945 12.05 -18.33 -52.27
N THR A 946 11.13 -19.20 -51.86
CA THR A 946 9.69 -19.12 -52.15
C THR A 946 9.06 -17.77 -51.78
N ASN A 947 9.56 -17.14 -50.70
CA ASN A 947 9.05 -15.87 -50.17
C ASN A 947 9.95 -14.66 -50.48
N ALA A 948 10.95 -14.79 -51.38
CA ALA A 948 11.95 -13.73 -51.61
C ALA A 948 11.35 -12.37 -52.02
N ALA A 949 10.28 -12.37 -52.82
CA ALA A 949 9.59 -11.15 -53.24
C ALA A 949 8.92 -10.42 -52.07
N LEU A 950 8.39 -11.17 -51.10
CA LEU A 950 7.76 -10.64 -49.89
C LEU A 950 8.79 -10.02 -48.95
N TYR A 951 9.94 -10.66 -48.74
CA TYR A 951 11.00 -10.10 -47.89
C TYR A 951 11.59 -8.81 -48.48
N ARG A 952 11.79 -8.78 -49.80
CA ARG A 952 12.30 -7.58 -50.48
C ARG A 952 11.33 -6.40 -50.42
N SER A 953 10.02 -6.64 -50.53
CA SER A 953 9.01 -5.57 -50.43
C SER A 953 8.84 -5.05 -49.00
N VAL A 954 8.94 -5.90 -47.98
CA VAL A 954 8.95 -5.47 -46.58
C VAL A 954 10.22 -4.69 -46.26
N TYR A 955 11.39 -5.15 -46.72
CA TYR A 955 12.66 -4.44 -46.56
C TYR A 955 12.60 -3.02 -47.14
N SER A 956 12.14 -2.85 -48.38
CA SER A 956 12.09 -1.53 -49.01
C SER A 956 11.11 -0.58 -48.32
N ARG A 957 9.98 -1.09 -47.82
CA ARG A 957 8.99 -0.32 -47.07
C ARG A 957 9.48 0.05 -45.65
N LEU A 958 10.11 -0.89 -44.95
CA LEU A 958 10.59 -0.72 -43.59
C LEU A 958 11.69 0.35 -43.52
N LEU A 959 12.59 0.41 -44.50
CA LEU A 959 13.60 1.48 -44.56
C LEU A 959 13.01 2.90 -44.63
N LEU A 960 11.80 3.05 -45.21
CA LEU A 960 11.09 4.33 -45.30
C LEU A 960 10.31 4.64 -44.01
N GLU A 961 9.76 3.62 -43.36
CA GLU A 961 8.87 3.77 -42.19
C GLU A 961 9.61 3.69 -40.84
N LEU A 962 10.89 3.26 -40.82
CA LEU A 962 11.69 3.04 -39.59
C LEU A 962 11.68 4.23 -38.60
N PRO A 963 11.78 5.51 -39.04
CA PRO A 963 11.68 6.66 -38.13
C PRO A 963 10.31 6.80 -37.45
N ALA A 964 9.23 6.47 -38.15
CA ALA A 964 7.89 6.52 -37.58
C ALA A 964 7.64 5.37 -36.60
N LEU A 965 8.19 4.17 -36.89
CA LEU A 965 8.12 3.00 -36.02
C LEU A 965 8.88 3.18 -34.71
N ALA A 966 9.92 4.02 -34.67
CA ALA A 966 10.71 4.29 -33.47
C ALA A 966 9.92 4.94 -32.31
N ARG A 967 8.68 5.40 -32.57
CA ARG A 967 7.77 5.94 -31.56
C ARG A 967 7.03 4.86 -30.76
N ASP A 968 6.98 3.63 -31.28
CA ASP A 968 6.41 2.45 -30.60
C ASP A 968 7.50 1.38 -30.43
N THR A 969 7.87 1.12 -29.17
CA THR A 969 8.96 0.21 -28.81
C THR A 969 8.79 -1.19 -29.42
N LEU A 970 7.56 -1.74 -29.42
CA LEU A 970 7.30 -3.10 -29.90
C LEU A 970 7.44 -3.22 -31.43
N SER A 971 6.88 -2.26 -32.15
CA SER A 971 7.02 -2.18 -33.61
C SER A 971 8.48 -1.99 -34.02
N PHE A 972 9.22 -1.15 -33.29
CA PHE A 972 10.64 -0.90 -33.57
C PHE A 972 11.52 -2.14 -33.31
N GLN A 973 11.29 -2.84 -32.20
CA GLN A 973 12.00 -4.10 -31.89
C GLN A 973 11.78 -5.15 -32.98
N ALA A 974 10.53 -5.35 -33.42
CA ALA A 974 10.20 -6.28 -34.50
C ALA A 974 10.85 -5.88 -35.84
N ALA A 975 10.93 -4.58 -36.14
CA ALA A 975 11.57 -4.06 -37.33
C ALA A 975 13.10 -4.31 -37.33
N LEU A 976 13.77 -4.04 -36.20
CA LEU A 976 15.20 -4.30 -36.05
C LEU A 976 15.51 -5.80 -36.15
N GLN A 977 14.70 -6.65 -35.52
CA GLN A 977 14.85 -8.11 -35.61
C GLN A 977 14.75 -8.59 -37.06
N PHE A 978 13.77 -8.10 -37.82
CA PHE A 978 13.65 -8.40 -39.25
C PHE A 978 14.90 -7.96 -40.03
N LEU A 979 15.39 -6.74 -39.81
CA LEU A 979 16.57 -6.21 -40.49
C LEU A 979 17.82 -7.04 -40.20
N THR A 980 18.02 -7.47 -38.94
CA THR A 980 19.15 -8.33 -38.55
C THR A 980 19.09 -9.66 -39.30
N LEU A 981 17.91 -10.31 -39.34
CA LEU A 981 17.70 -11.56 -40.05
C LEU A 981 17.87 -11.41 -41.57
N PHE A 982 17.33 -10.34 -42.16
CA PHE A 982 17.44 -10.06 -43.59
C PHE A 982 18.88 -9.80 -44.01
N PHE A 983 19.65 -9.09 -43.17
CA PHE A 983 21.05 -8.84 -43.41
C PHE A 983 21.89 -10.13 -43.40
N SER A 984 21.57 -11.07 -42.50
CA SER A 984 22.25 -12.38 -42.40
C SER A 984 22.05 -13.30 -43.63
N ALA A 985 21.19 -12.91 -44.58
CA ALA A 985 20.78 -13.71 -45.73
C ALA A 985 21.12 -13.05 -47.08
N PRO A 986 22.39 -13.09 -47.56
CA PRO A 986 22.81 -12.44 -48.81
C PRO A 986 22.03 -12.90 -50.06
N ALA A 987 21.46 -14.10 -50.04
CA ALA A 987 20.64 -14.63 -51.13
C ALA A 987 19.34 -13.82 -51.36
N LEU A 988 18.87 -13.07 -50.36
CA LEU A 988 17.64 -12.27 -50.43
C LEU A 988 17.88 -10.82 -50.86
N HIS A 989 19.13 -10.36 -50.85
CA HIS A 989 19.47 -8.96 -51.11
C HIS A 989 19.05 -8.56 -52.54
N PRO A 990 18.55 -7.33 -52.75
CA PRO A 990 18.26 -6.82 -54.07
C PRO A 990 19.57 -6.72 -54.89
N PRO A 991 19.55 -7.00 -56.20
CA PRO A 991 20.73 -6.85 -57.06
C PRO A 991 21.13 -5.37 -57.25
N GLU A 992 20.22 -4.45 -56.96
CA GLU A 992 20.38 -3.01 -57.13
C GLU A 992 20.47 -2.34 -55.74
N GLY A 993 21.68 -1.93 -55.34
CA GLY A 993 21.94 -1.08 -54.17
C GLY A 993 22.62 -1.78 -52.97
N PRO A 994 23.57 -1.12 -52.28
CA PRO A 994 24.27 -1.69 -51.13
C PRO A 994 23.38 -1.70 -49.88
N VAL A 995 22.92 -2.90 -49.48
CA VAL A 995 22.05 -3.13 -48.30
C VAL A 995 22.65 -2.57 -47.01
N PHE A 996 23.97 -2.73 -46.82
CA PHE A 996 24.70 -2.23 -45.65
C PHE A 996 24.51 -0.71 -45.47
N VAL A 997 24.73 0.06 -46.54
CA VAL A 997 24.64 1.53 -46.52
C VAL A 997 23.20 1.99 -46.29
N SER A 998 22.23 1.32 -46.90
CA SER A 998 20.81 1.66 -46.75
C SER A 998 20.30 1.44 -45.32
N ILE A 999 20.66 0.33 -44.67
CA ILE A 999 20.30 0.07 -43.28
C ILE A 999 21.01 1.07 -42.35
N LEU A 1000 22.31 1.29 -42.54
CA LEU A 1000 23.09 2.24 -41.74
C LEU A 1000 22.50 3.66 -41.81
N HIS A 1001 22.06 4.09 -42.99
CA HIS A 1001 21.43 5.40 -43.18
C HIS A 1001 20.05 5.49 -42.50
N ALA A 1002 19.22 4.46 -42.59
CA ALA A 1002 17.91 4.42 -41.93
C ALA A 1002 18.05 4.41 -40.39
N VAL A 1003 19.00 3.67 -39.83
CA VAL A 1003 19.26 3.69 -38.38
C VAL A 1003 19.82 5.03 -37.94
N ARG A 1004 20.70 5.65 -38.73
CA ARG A 1004 21.25 6.99 -38.45
C ARG A 1004 20.16 8.06 -38.39
N THR A 1005 19.15 8.00 -39.26
CA THR A 1005 18.03 8.96 -39.25
C THR A 1005 17.15 8.82 -38.01
N VAL A 1006 16.93 7.59 -37.52
CA VAL A 1006 16.23 7.34 -36.24
C VAL A 1006 17.03 7.90 -35.06
N LEU A 1007 18.31 7.57 -34.96
CA LEU A 1007 19.17 8.00 -33.84
C LEU A 1007 19.40 9.51 -33.77
N ALA A 1008 19.14 10.23 -34.87
CA ALA A 1008 19.23 11.68 -34.94
C ALA A 1008 17.90 12.40 -34.62
N ASP A 1009 16.79 11.68 -34.40
CA ASP A 1009 15.48 12.27 -34.13
C ASP A 1009 15.34 12.67 -32.64
N PRO A 1010 15.15 13.97 -32.30
CA PRO A 1010 14.99 14.43 -30.92
C PRO A 1010 13.67 14.02 -30.26
N ALA A 1011 12.72 13.44 -31.00
CA ALA A 1011 11.41 13.04 -30.48
C ALA A 1011 11.38 11.66 -29.78
N ILE A 1012 12.51 10.94 -29.70
CA ILE A 1012 12.60 9.61 -29.08
C ILE A 1012 12.80 9.74 -27.55
N PRO A 1013 11.89 9.18 -26.72
CA PRO A 1013 12.00 9.27 -25.25
C PRO A 1013 13.24 8.56 -24.69
N ALA A 1014 13.90 9.15 -23.68
CA ALA A 1014 15.12 8.58 -23.07
C ALA A 1014 14.93 7.19 -22.43
N LEU A 1015 13.73 6.86 -21.94
CA LEU A 1015 13.40 5.52 -21.43
C LEU A 1015 13.31 4.46 -22.54
N ALA A 1016 12.89 4.84 -23.76
CA ALA A 1016 12.82 3.91 -24.89
C ALA A 1016 14.22 3.47 -25.36
N ALA A 1017 15.24 4.30 -25.15
CA ALA A 1017 16.62 4.01 -25.56
C ALA A 1017 17.24 2.80 -24.83
N GLN A 1018 16.87 2.54 -23.57
CA GLN A 1018 17.40 1.42 -22.78
C GLN A 1018 16.88 0.05 -23.27
N ASP A 1019 15.60 -0.05 -23.64
CA ASP A 1019 14.99 -1.30 -24.13
C ASP A 1019 15.39 -1.64 -25.59
N ILE A 1020 15.90 -0.64 -26.32
CA ILE A 1020 16.25 -0.72 -27.74
C ILE A 1020 17.73 -1.07 -27.95
N GLU A 1021 18.62 -0.68 -27.02
CA GLU A 1021 20.07 -0.90 -27.09
C GLU A 1021 20.48 -2.34 -27.46
N PRO A 1022 19.95 -3.42 -26.85
CA PRO A 1022 20.38 -4.79 -27.19
C PRO A 1022 20.03 -5.19 -28.63
N HIS A 1023 18.91 -4.70 -29.18
CA HIS A 1023 18.46 -5.01 -30.54
C HIS A 1023 19.30 -4.27 -31.59
N LEU A 1024 19.64 -3.00 -31.33
CA LEU A 1024 20.60 -2.26 -32.15
C LEU A 1024 21.99 -2.89 -32.09
N GLY A 1025 22.43 -3.31 -30.90
CA GLY A 1025 23.68 -4.05 -30.72
C GLY A 1025 23.74 -5.31 -31.59
N ALA A 1026 22.69 -6.13 -31.57
CA ALA A 1026 22.61 -7.33 -32.40
C ALA A 1026 22.67 -7.02 -33.91
N LEU A 1027 21.95 -5.98 -34.37
CA LEU A 1027 22.00 -5.56 -35.77
C LEU A 1027 23.41 -5.09 -36.18
N PHE A 1028 24.04 -4.23 -35.37
CA PHE A 1028 25.39 -3.72 -35.68
C PHE A 1028 26.45 -4.81 -35.63
N THR A 1029 26.39 -5.74 -34.66
CA THR A 1029 27.28 -6.89 -34.61
C THR A 1029 27.16 -7.71 -35.89
N GLN A 1030 25.93 -8.05 -36.30
CA GLN A 1030 25.69 -8.80 -37.53
C GLN A 1030 26.15 -8.06 -38.79
N MET A 1031 25.97 -6.73 -38.83
CA MET A 1031 26.43 -5.89 -39.93
C MET A 1031 27.95 -5.86 -40.04
N LEU A 1032 28.65 -5.75 -38.91
CA LEU A 1032 30.11 -5.69 -38.86
C LEU A 1032 30.77 -7.05 -39.13
N GLU A 1033 30.18 -8.14 -38.64
CA GLU A 1033 30.67 -9.50 -38.89
C GLU A 1033 30.61 -9.88 -40.37
N ALA A 1034 29.60 -9.42 -41.11
CA ALA A 1034 29.44 -9.74 -42.53
C ALA A 1034 29.88 -8.62 -43.50
N GLY A 1035 30.25 -7.44 -42.97
CA GLY A 1035 30.62 -6.26 -43.75
C GLY A 1035 32.05 -6.29 -44.29
N THR A 1036 32.32 -5.50 -45.32
CA THR A 1036 33.67 -5.31 -45.88
C THR A 1036 34.48 -4.27 -45.09
N MET A 1037 35.80 -4.18 -45.34
CA MET A 1037 36.63 -3.12 -44.74
C MET A 1037 36.18 -1.70 -45.15
N GLU A 1038 35.57 -1.55 -46.33
CA GLU A 1038 34.99 -0.27 -46.78
C GLU A 1038 33.72 0.07 -45.99
N ASP A 1039 32.87 -0.93 -45.73
CA ASP A 1039 31.67 -0.82 -44.88
C ASP A 1039 32.04 -0.44 -43.43
N PHE A 1040 33.10 -1.04 -42.89
CA PHE A 1040 33.66 -0.65 -41.58
C PHE A 1040 34.13 0.81 -41.58
N GLY A 1041 34.83 1.24 -42.64
CA GLY A 1041 35.24 2.63 -42.83
C GLY A 1041 34.06 3.61 -42.81
N LEU A 1042 32.92 3.26 -43.41
CA LEU A 1042 31.70 4.06 -43.41
C LEU A 1042 31.05 4.17 -42.04
N VAL A 1043 31.07 3.10 -41.23
CA VAL A 1043 30.58 3.12 -39.84
C VAL A 1043 31.47 4.02 -38.99
N VAL A 1044 32.80 3.85 -39.07
CA VAL A 1044 33.76 4.68 -38.34
C VAL A 1044 33.64 6.15 -38.75
N GLN A 1045 33.48 6.44 -40.04
CA GLN A 1045 33.25 7.79 -40.54
C GLN A 1045 31.93 8.38 -40.03
N SER A 1046 30.86 7.58 -39.92
CA SER A 1046 29.57 8.02 -39.38
C SER A 1046 29.63 8.31 -37.87
N VAL A 1047 30.43 7.55 -37.11
CA VAL A 1047 30.71 7.81 -35.69
C VAL A 1047 31.56 9.08 -35.52
N LEU A 1048 32.62 9.23 -36.33
CA LEU A 1048 33.52 10.40 -36.31
C LEU A 1048 32.86 11.70 -36.76
N GLN A 1049 31.87 11.64 -37.66
CA GLN A 1049 31.08 12.79 -38.11
C GLN A 1049 30.07 13.28 -37.06
N GLY A 1050 30.00 12.65 -35.89
CA GLY A 1050 28.99 12.96 -34.87
C GLY A 1050 27.62 12.49 -35.33
N LEU A 1051 27.29 11.23 -35.05
CA LEU A 1051 25.93 10.93 -34.59
C LEU A 1051 25.67 11.89 -33.43
N ASP A 1052 24.82 12.89 -33.63
CA ASP A 1052 24.58 13.96 -32.68
C ASP A 1052 23.74 13.43 -31.49
N ILE A 1053 24.32 12.53 -30.70
CA ILE A 1053 23.76 11.91 -29.47
C ILE A 1053 23.73 12.95 -28.32
N ARG A 1054 23.55 14.24 -28.63
CA ARG A 1054 23.66 15.32 -27.66
C ARG A 1054 22.44 15.44 -26.73
N HIS A 1055 21.37 14.68 -26.97
CA HIS A 1055 20.11 14.89 -26.24
C HIS A 1055 19.54 13.68 -25.48
N VAL A 1056 20.16 12.49 -25.53
CA VAL A 1056 19.65 11.32 -24.77
C VAL A 1056 20.47 11.03 -23.50
N TRP A 1057 21.72 11.52 -23.37
CA TRP A 1057 22.67 11.01 -22.35
C TRP A 1057 23.13 12.05 -21.32
N THR A 1058 22.52 13.24 -21.28
CA THR A 1058 22.89 14.31 -20.33
C THR A 1058 22.23 14.18 -18.95
N ALA A 1059 21.41 13.16 -18.70
CA ALA A 1059 20.75 12.99 -17.39
C ALA A 1059 21.66 12.45 -16.27
N ASP A 1060 22.80 11.80 -16.59
CA ASP A 1060 23.66 11.14 -15.59
C ASP A 1060 25.09 11.72 -15.49
N MET A 1061 25.29 12.98 -15.87
CA MET A 1061 26.57 13.68 -15.62
C MET A 1061 26.66 14.22 -14.18
N GLN A 1062 26.41 13.38 -13.19
CA GLN A 1062 26.82 13.58 -11.79
C GLN A 1062 27.14 12.25 -11.07
N ALA A 1063 28.07 11.45 -11.59
CA ALA A 1063 28.89 10.57 -10.76
C ALA A 1063 30.08 10.05 -11.58
N GLY A 1064 31.26 9.99 -10.95
CA GLY A 1064 32.51 9.64 -11.62
C GLY A 1064 32.53 8.25 -12.23
N THR A 1065 33.32 8.13 -13.31
CA THR A 1065 33.82 6.90 -13.94
C THR A 1065 32.75 5.88 -14.35
N LEU A 1066 32.37 5.91 -15.64
CA LEU A 1066 31.59 4.85 -16.29
C LEU A 1066 32.42 4.19 -17.41
N PRO A 1067 32.23 2.87 -17.63
CA PRO A 1067 32.85 2.10 -18.71
C PRO A 1067 32.24 2.47 -20.07
N LEU A 1068 32.96 2.22 -21.17
CA LEU A 1068 32.40 2.34 -22.52
C LEU A 1068 31.10 1.50 -22.63
N PRO A 1069 30.06 1.97 -23.36
CA PRO A 1069 28.88 1.19 -23.67
C PRO A 1069 29.25 -0.17 -24.28
N ALA A 1070 28.57 -1.24 -23.88
CA ALA A 1070 28.91 -2.61 -24.30
C ALA A 1070 28.91 -2.77 -25.83
N TRP A 1071 28.08 -2.03 -26.58
CA TRP A 1071 28.10 -2.07 -28.05
C TRP A 1071 29.35 -1.39 -28.65
N GLN A 1072 29.85 -0.30 -28.07
CA GLN A 1072 31.16 0.27 -28.47
C GLN A 1072 32.31 -0.67 -28.11
N ALA A 1073 32.23 -1.36 -26.97
CA ALA A 1073 33.17 -2.40 -26.60
C ALA A 1073 33.08 -3.63 -27.55
N HIS A 1074 31.89 -3.99 -28.02
CA HIS A 1074 31.68 -5.05 -29.00
C HIS A 1074 32.21 -4.69 -30.39
N ILE A 1075 32.02 -3.45 -30.85
CA ILE A 1075 32.62 -2.93 -32.09
C ILE A 1075 34.16 -2.99 -32.00
N LEU A 1076 34.72 -2.62 -30.85
CA LEU A 1076 36.17 -2.71 -30.61
C LEU A 1076 36.65 -4.18 -30.50
N SER A 1077 35.87 -5.08 -29.90
CA SER A 1077 36.22 -6.51 -29.80
C SER A 1077 36.12 -7.27 -31.12
N ALA A 1078 35.13 -6.96 -31.96
CA ALA A 1078 34.93 -7.59 -33.27
C ALA A 1078 36.01 -7.17 -34.29
N SER A 1079 36.68 -6.03 -34.05
CA SER A 1079 37.79 -5.53 -34.87
C SER A 1079 39.16 -6.13 -34.55
N GLY A 1080 39.27 -7.03 -33.56
CA GLY A 1080 40.52 -7.70 -33.21
C GLY A 1080 41.61 -6.76 -32.65
N LEU A 1081 41.21 -5.64 -32.03
CA LEU A 1081 42.12 -4.63 -31.46
C LEU A 1081 42.11 -4.59 -29.91
N VAL A 1082 41.72 -5.69 -29.26
CA VAL A 1082 42.02 -6.00 -27.84
C VAL A 1082 42.45 -7.45 -27.72
#